data_AF-A0A2V7I041-F1
#
_entry.id   AF-A0A2V7I041-F1
#
_cell.length_a   1.000
_cell.length_b   1.000
_cell.length_c   1.000
_cell.angle_alpha   90.00
_cell.angle_beta   90.00
_cell.angle_gamma   90.00
#
_symmetry.space_group_name_H-M   'P 1'
#
loop_
_entity.id
_entity.type
_entity.pdbx_description
1 polymer ?
#
loop_
_entity_poly.entity_id
_entity_poly.type
_entity_poly.pdbx_seq_one_letter_code
_entity_poly.pdbx_strand_id
1 'polypeptide(L)'
;MAIQAVVLGLVAHLIGLGTATAGPKPAGQTFTVTNLSDGGPGSLRAAIDAANASPGAATIRFAPGLKGTILLGSVLSITDDVTIGGPGAKKVTVSGNDVTRVFSISGAGINVEINDLTITHGSVSAPGGIALGGGLLNDGASVRLSNVILSENQATGLQAGGGAVATVGGSFTAVHTDFLDNTVHSADGQLAFGGALYAEQGAVVSLDHATFSDNVVHGGVANGGAIGATGGSQVTIDHGSFAGNTADGGANDGAFGGAVVAQALGLITSDPTTVTIAHSSFTGNQALARTADAGADANGQGDGGAIDLEDGSTVNVSSSTFDGNRARAGDGGAGGAGSAGGTGGASFGGAISNLSGTLVVSHSRFTSNEVRAGNGGQGGAGGDGGEGNFAIGGAVAASALISTGTPPTTQIDHSSFVGNHAFGGAGGAGGAGGSGGAGSRADGGGIDNLIGTITISDSSIANNTALGGPGGAPGSGAGTVGGDGGLTRSAGFANERGGTAAVSRTLISDNQATGGAGAAGGNGGDALGGGAFNGRPAGISPNPSQPADLTFVDCTISGKQATGGAGGVGGNGGNGFGAGVFNGNPVPVAGTPILTLKGTHITANQASGGAAGVGGTAGLGQGGGLYNQTGAEAFADSQTTITGNHASTSDDDVFGTVTPI
;
A
#
# COMPACT_ATOMS: atom_id res chain seq x y z
N MET A 1 -7.33 1.24 -18.05
CA MET A 1 -8.42 1.84 -17.25
C MET A 1 -9.76 1.58 -17.92
N ALA A 2 -10.73 1.10 -17.12
CA ALA A 2 -12.09 0.67 -17.46
C ALA A 2 -12.21 -0.68 -18.21
N ILE A 3 -12.23 -1.78 -17.45
CA ILE A 3 -12.97 -2.98 -17.85
C ILE A 3 -14.11 -3.15 -16.83
N GLN A 4 -15.26 -2.60 -17.19
CA GLN A 4 -16.56 -2.90 -16.60
C GLN A 4 -17.17 -4.09 -17.36
N ALA A 5 -17.80 -4.97 -16.57
CA ALA A 5 -19.07 -5.66 -16.83
C ALA A 5 -19.04 -7.20 -16.84
N VAL A 6 -20.04 -7.72 -16.09
CA VAL A 6 -20.67 -9.05 -16.11
C VAL A 6 -19.90 -10.11 -15.30
N VAL A 7 -20.42 -10.65 -14.19
CA VAL A 7 -21.63 -11.50 -14.08
C VAL A 7 -22.41 -11.22 -12.79
N LEU A 8 -23.67 -10.80 -12.93
CA LEU A 8 -24.66 -10.78 -11.84
C LEU A 8 -25.31 -12.17 -11.75
N GLY A 9 -24.83 -12.99 -10.82
CA GLY A 9 -25.43 -14.27 -10.46
C GLY A 9 -26.38 -14.10 -9.28
N LEU A 10 -27.68 -14.21 -9.54
CA LEU A 10 -28.78 -14.05 -8.60
C LEU A 10 -28.68 -15.02 -7.40
N VAL A 11 -28.53 -14.52 -6.17
CA VAL A 11 -28.89 -15.26 -4.94
C VAL A 11 -29.99 -14.50 -4.23
N ALA A 12 -31.22 -14.95 -4.42
CA ALA A 12 -32.37 -14.44 -3.70
C ALA A 12 -32.30 -14.91 -2.24
N HIS A 13 -31.94 -14.01 -1.31
CA HIS A 13 -32.14 -14.24 0.12
C HIS A 13 -33.56 -13.81 0.50
N LEU A 14 -34.41 -14.81 0.74
CA LEU A 14 -35.73 -14.63 1.35
C LEU A 14 -35.51 -14.28 2.83
N ILE A 15 -35.71 -13.02 3.20
CA ILE A 15 -35.65 -12.55 4.59
C ILE A 15 -36.88 -13.08 5.33
N GLY A 16 -36.74 -14.25 5.95
CA GLY A 16 -37.64 -14.72 7.00
C GLY A 16 -37.19 -14.18 8.35
N LEU A 17 -37.69 -13.02 8.76
CA LEU A 17 -37.57 -12.53 10.15
C LEU A 17 -38.46 -13.38 11.06
N GLY A 18 -37.96 -14.55 11.46
CA GLY A 18 -38.50 -15.35 12.56
C GLY A 18 -37.58 -15.20 13.76
N THR A 19 -37.95 -14.39 14.74
CA THR A 19 -37.29 -14.38 16.06
C THR A 19 -37.68 -15.65 16.82
N ALA A 20 -37.02 -16.76 16.52
CA ALA A 20 -37.05 -17.94 17.37
C ALA A 20 -36.09 -17.69 18.56
N THR A 21 -36.66 -17.41 19.73
CA THR A 21 -35.93 -17.51 20.99
C THR A 21 -35.45 -18.96 21.15
N ALA A 22 -34.15 -19.21 20.95
CA ALA A 22 -33.56 -20.53 21.14
C ALA A 22 -33.78 -20.97 22.60
N GLY A 23 -34.49 -22.08 22.80
CA GLY A 23 -34.51 -22.77 24.09
C GLY A 23 -33.11 -23.27 24.47
N PRO A 24 -32.86 -23.65 25.73
CA PRO A 24 -31.55 -24.16 26.13
C PRO A 24 -31.17 -25.39 25.29
N LYS A 25 -30.04 -25.30 24.59
CA LYS A 25 -29.48 -26.41 23.78
C LYS A 25 -29.22 -27.61 24.73
N PRO A 26 -29.53 -28.86 24.31
CA PRO A 26 -29.23 -30.06 25.11
C PRO A 26 -27.74 -30.15 25.53
N ALA A 27 -27.45 -30.91 26.58
CA ALA A 27 -26.09 -31.10 27.06
C ALA A 27 -25.18 -31.68 25.95
N GLY A 28 -24.01 -31.07 25.77
CA GLY A 28 -23.05 -31.43 24.73
C GLY A 28 -22.46 -32.84 24.87
N GLN A 29 -22.26 -33.53 23.74
CA GLN A 29 -21.57 -34.82 23.69
C GLN A 29 -20.07 -34.65 23.47
N THR A 30 -19.26 -35.57 24.02
CA THR A 30 -17.80 -35.60 23.80
C THR A 30 -17.40 -36.76 22.90
N PHE A 31 -16.66 -36.48 21.83
CA PHE A 31 -16.09 -37.47 20.91
C PHE A 31 -14.57 -37.48 21.02
N THR A 32 -13.95 -38.66 20.94
CA THR A 32 -12.49 -38.82 21.07
C THR A 32 -11.87 -39.31 19.77
N VAL A 33 -10.87 -38.58 19.28
CA VAL A 33 -9.99 -38.97 18.17
C VAL A 33 -8.87 -39.85 18.73
N THR A 34 -8.77 -41.08 18.24
CA THR A 34 -7.84 -42.10 18.76
C THR A 34 -6.78 -42.52 17.76
N ASN A 35 -6.92 -42.16 16.48
CA ASN A 35 -5.95 -42.45 15.43
C ASN A 35 -5.83 -41.29 14.44
N LEU A 36 -4.83 -41.38 13.54
CA LEU A 36 -4.52 -40.35 12.55
C LEU A 36 -5.12 -40.64 11.16
N SER A 37 -5.99 -41.65 11.05
CA SER A 37 -6.60 -42.01 9.77
C SER A 37 -7.56 -40.90 9.33
N ASP A 38 -7.67 -40.68 8.02
CA ASP A 38 -8.65 -39.74 7.44
C ASP A 38 -10.10 -40.11 7.78
N GLY A 39 -10.40 -41.41 7.79
CA GLY A 39 -11.74 -41.92 8.00
C GLY A 39 -11.78 -43.22 8.79
N GLY A 40 -13.01 -43.65 9.09
CA GLY A 40 -13.28 -44.83 9.91
C GLY A 40 -13.30 -44.54 11.42
N PRO A 41 -13.66 -45.52 12.25
CA PRO A 41 -13.80 -45.34 13.69
C PRO A 41 -12.53 -44.75 14.34
N GLY A 42 -12.72 -43.75 15.19
CA GLY A 42 -11.64 -43.10 15.93
C GLY A 42 -10.87 -42.01 15.17
N SER A 43 -11.22 -41.72 13.91
CA SER A 43 -10.67 -40.59 13.14
C SER A 43 -11.29 -39.25 13.56
N LEU A 44 -10.64 -38.14 13.19
CA LEU A 44 -11.20 -36.79 13.35
C LEU A 44 -12.49 -36.63 12.53
N ARG A 45 -12.53 -37.16 11.31
CA ARG A 45 -13.73 -37.13 10.46
C ARG A 45 -14.92 -37.82 11.12
N ALA A 46 -14.74 -39.03 11.63
CA ALA A 46 -15.81 -39.74 12.32
C ALA A 46 -16.30 -38.99 13.58
N ALA A 47 -15.42 -38.28 14.28
CA ALA A 47 -15.80 -37.45 15.42
C ALA A 47 -16.60 -36.21 15.00
N ILE A 48 -16.24 -35.56 13.89
CA ILE A 48 -16.97 -34.42 13.32
C ILE A 48 -18.35 -34.86 12.80
N ASP A 49 -18.43 -35.97 12.08
CA ASP A 49 -19.70 -36.52 11.58
C ASP A 49 -20.66 -36.83 12.75
N ALA A 50 -20.13 -37.38 13.84
CA ALA A 50 -20.92 -37.65 15.05
C ALA A 50 -21.33 -36.35 15.78
N ALA A 51 -20.47 -35.34 15.80
CA ALA A 51 -20.79 -34.02 16.35
C ALA A 51 -21.93 -33.34 15.58
N ASN A 52 -21.85 -33.31 14.24
CA ASN A 52 -22.88 -32.74 13.37
C ASN A 52 -24.25 -33.44 13.53
N ALA A 53 -24.25 -34.74 13.87
CA ALA A 53 -25.47 -35.52 14.07
C ALA A 53 -26.04 -35.42 15.50
N SER A 54 -25.37 -34.70 16.40
CA SER A 54 -25.68 -34.68 17.83
C SER A 54 -26.41 -33.40 18.23
N PRO A 55 -27.51 -33.49 19.00
CA PRO A 55 -28.10 -32.31 19.63
C PRO A 55 -27.14 -31.71 20.66
N GLY A 56 -27.08 -30.39 20.75
CA GLY A 56 -26.20 -29.70 21.71
C GLY A 56 -24.89 -29.22 21.08
N ALA A 57 -24.07 -28.51 21.86
CA ALA A 57 -22.72 -28.13 21.42
C ALA A 57 -21.75 -29.27 21.72
N ALA A 58 -21.14 -29.87 20.70
CA ALA A 58 -20.27 -31.02 20.87
C ALA A 58 -18.85 -30.61 21.28
N THR A 59 -18.10 -31.54 21.85
CA THR A 59 -16.66 -31.39 22.12
C THR A 59 -15.89 -32.54 21.49
N ILE A 60 -14.86 -32.24 20.72
CA ILE A 60 -13.94 -33.22 20.14
C ILE A 60 -12.59 -33.08 20.84
N ARG A 61 -12.04 -34.20 21.34
CA ARG A 61 -10.74 -34.26 22.00
C ARG A 61 -9.86 -35.34 21.39
N PHE A 62 -8.55 -35.15 21.45
CA PHE A 62 -7.58 -36.15 21.00
C PHE A 62 -7.13 -37.03 22.16
N ALA A 63 -6.93 -38.32 21.88
CA ALA A 63 -6.42 -39.28 22.85
C ALA A 63 -5.05 -38.82 23.39
N PRO A 64 -4.75 -39.02 24.68
CA PRO A 64 -3.47 -38.64 25.25
C PRO A 64 -2.30 -39.24 24.47
N GLY A 65 -1.33 -38.41 24.09
CA GLY A 65 -0.11 -38.83 23.38
C GLY A 65 -0.27 -38.97 21.86
N LEU A 66 -1.47 -38.77 21.30
CA LEU A 66 -1.66 -38.75 19.85
C LEU A 66 -0.89 -37.58 19.23
N LYS A 67 -0.05 -37.89 18.24
CA LYS A 67 0.80 -36.94 17.52
C LYS A 67 1.08 -37.44 16.11
N GLY A 68 1.27 -36.54 15.17
CA GLY A 68 1.50 -36.83 13.75
C GLY A 68 0.49 -36.12 12.85
N THR A 69 0.48 -36.52 11.59
CA THR A 69 -0.35 -35.88 10.55
C THR A 69 -1.59 -36.72 10.26
N ILE A 70 -2.76 -36.07 10.31
CA ILE A 70 -4.00 -36.55 9.70
C ILE A 70 -3.98 -36.06 8.26
N LEU A 71 -3.76 -36.99 7.32
CA LEU A 71 -3.71 -36.70 5.90
C LEU A 71 -5.11 -36.88 5.30
N LEU A 72 -5.71 -35.80 4.79
CA LEU A 72 -7.09 -35.82 4.30
C LEU A 72 -7.17 -36.25 2.83
N GLY A 73 -8.19 -37.04 2.49
CA GLY A 73 -8.63 -37.29 1.11
C GLY A 73 -9.82 -36.43 0.68
N SER A 74 -10.49 -35.75 1.61
CA SER A 74 -11.62 -34.85 1.35
C SER A 74 -11.79 -33.82 2.47
N VAL A 75 -12.60 -32.79 2.22
CA VAL A 75 -12.88 -31.72 3.21
C VAL A 75 -13.58 -32.24 4.47
N LEU A 76 -13.29 -31.62 5.62
CA LEU A 76 -14.02 -31.83 6.88
C LEU A 76 -15.14 -30.79 7.00
N SER A 77 -16.40 -31.22 6.88
CA SER A 77 -17.56 -30.33 6.95
C SER A 77 -18.09 -30.21 8.38
N ILE A 78 -18.25 -28.98 8.87
CA ILE A 78 -18.82 -28.66 10.19
C ILE A 78 -20.11 -27.86 9.98
N THR A 79 -21.22 -28.36 10.52
CA THR A 79 -22.56 -27.79 10.30
C THR A 79 -23.33 -27.52 11.59
N ASP A 80 -22.72 -27.76 12.75
CA ASP A 80 -23.31 -27.50 14.08
C ASP A 80 -22.21 -27.06 15.07
N ASP A 81 -22.60 -26.58 16.24
CA ASP A 81 -21.70 -26.09 17.28
C ASP A 81 -20.71 -27.18 17.72
N VAL A 82 -19.41 -26.87 17.66
CA VAL A 82 -18.37 -27.81 18.09
C VAL A 82 -17.14 -27.09 18.62
N THR A 83 -16.60 -27.61 19.72
CA THR A 83 -15.25 -27.26 20.21
C THR A 83 -14.29 -28.41 19.90
N ILE A 84 -13.28 -28.17 19.08
CA ILE A 84 -12.20 -29.09 18.74
C ILE A 84 -10.95 -28.69 19.53
N GLY A 85 -10.62 -29.49 20.56
CA GLY A 85 -9.44 -29.29 21.41
C GLY A 85 -8.29 -30.19 20.98
N GLY A 86 -7.33 -29.63 20.24
CA GLY A 86 -6.09 -30.30 19.84
C GLY A 86 -5.14 -30.56 21.02
N PRO A 87 -4.16 -31.47 20.85
CA PRO A 87 -3.19 -31.76 21.90
C PRO A 87 -2.01 -30.76 21.97
N GLY A 88 -1.96 -29.79 21.05
CA GLY A 88 -0.91 -28.77 20.86
C GLY A 88 -0.61 -28.61 19.37
N ALA A 89 -0.47 -27.36 18.88
CA ALA A 89 -0.28 -27.09 17.45
C ALA A 89 0.93 -27.83 16.85
N LYS A 90 2.01 -27.99 17.63
CA LYS A 90 3.22 -28.73 17.24
C LYS A 90 3.11 -30.27 17.37
N LYS A 91 1.94 -30.82 17.70
CA LYS A 91 1.74 -32.25 17.94
C LYS A 91 0.86 -32.90 16.89
N VAL A 92 -0.30 -32.31 16.57
CA VAL A 92 -1.21 -32.84 15.56
C VAL A 92 -1.36 -31.82 14.44
N THR A 93 -1.10 -32.31 13.24
CA THR A 93 -1.28 -31.59 11.99
C THR A 93 -2.47 -32.19 11.26
N VAL A 94 -3.39 -31.35 10.80
CA VAL A 94 -4.47 -31.73 9.87
C VAL A 94 -4.09 -31.16 8.51
N SER A 95 -3.78 -32.04 7.57
CA SER A 95 -3.24 -31.66 6.26
C SER A 95 -4.26 -31.95 5.16
N GLY A 96 -4.54 -30.96 4.33
CA GLY A 96 -5.35 -31.11 3.11
C GLY A 96 -4.62 -31.87 1.99
N ASN A 97 -3.34 -32.23 2.21
CA ASN A 97 -2.51 -33.00 1.28
C ASN A 97 -2.42 -32.39 -0.13
N ASP A 98 -2.52 -31.06 -0.22
CA ASP A 98 -2.56 -30.28 -1.46
C ASP A 98 -3.70 -30.67 -2.42
N VAL A 99 -4.67 -31.45 -1.96
CA VAL A 99 -5.77 -32.00 -2.79
C VAL A 99 -7.13 -31.47 -2.37
N THR A 100 -7.28 -30.98 -1.13
CA THR A 100 -8.59 -30.56 -0.62
C THR A 100 -8.46 -29.47 0.42
N ARG A 101 -9.54 -28.69 0.55
CA ARG A 101 -9.70 -27.76 1.67
C ARG A 101 -9.73 -28.55 2.97
N VAL A 102 -9.13 -28.03 4.04
CA VAL A 102 -9.16 -28.74 5.33
C VAL A 102 -10.55 -28.69 5.98
N PHE A 103 -11.06 -27.50 6.26
CA PHE A 103 -12.35 -27.29 6.93
C PHE A 103 -13.33 -26.47 6.09
N SER A 104 -14.59 -26.91 6.04
CA SER A 104 -15.72 -26.10 5.54
C SER A 104 -16.74 -25.95 6.66
N ILE A 105 -16.95 -24.72 7.10
CA ILE A 105 -17.85 -24.38 8.20
C ILE A 105 -18.99 -23.56 7.61
N SER A 106 -20.22 -24.05 7.75
CA SER A 106 -21.40 -23.41 7.15
C SER A 106 -22.58 -23.43 8.11
N GLY A 107 -23.24 -22.27 8.27
CA GLY A 107 -24.47 -22.15 9.03
C GLY A 107 -24.52 -20.88 9.87
N ALA A 108 -25.54 -20.04 9.65
CA ALA A 108 -25.75 -18.87 10.49
C ALA A 108 -26.10 -19.30 11.93
N GLY A 109 -25.42 -18.69 12.91
CA GLY A 109 -25.69 -18.91 14.33
C GLY A 109 -25.04 -20.15 14.94
N ILE A 110 -24.16 -20.86 14.21
CA ILE A 110 -23.32 -21.92 14.80
C ILE A 110 -22.00 -21.33 15.32
N ASN A 111 -21.49 -21.91 16.41
CA ASN A 111 -20.24 -21.54 17.08
C ASN A 111 -19.23 -22.68 16.98
N VAL A 112 -18.11 -22.41 16.32
CA VAL A 112 -17.03 -23.37 16.13
C VAL A 112 -15.76 -22.86 16.77
N GLU A 113 -15.17 -23.67 17.65
CA GLU A 113 -13.88 -23.40 18.25
C GLU A 113 -12.88 -24.46 17.82
N ILE A 114 -11.72 -24.05 17.33
CA ILE A 114 -10.62 -24.96 16.99
C ILE A 114 -9.36 -24.47 17.69
N ASN A 115 -8.78 -25.33 18.51
CA ASN A 115 -7.65 -24.97 19.35
C ASN A 115 -6.49 -25.95 19.16
N ASP A 116 -5.27 -25.46 19.29
CA ASP A 116 -4.09 -26.30 19.50
C ASP A 116 -3.81 -27.32 18.38
N LEU A 117 -4.00 -26.90 17.12
CA LEU A 117 -3.76 -27.71 15.92
C LEU A 117 -2.91 -26.95 14.89
N THR A 118 -2.20 -27.68 14.03
CA THR A 118 -1.70 -27.15 12.76
C THR A 118 -2.68 -27.53 11.63
N ILE A 119 -3.03 -26.56 10.79
CA ILE A 119 -3.87 -26.68 9.58
C ILE A 119 -2.98 -26.32 8.39
N THR A 120 -2.72 -27.26 7.49
CA THR A 120 -1.72 -27.06 6.45
C THR A 120 -2.01 -27.77 5.15
N HIS A 121 -1.36 -27.34 4.06
CA HIS A 121 -1.52 -27.96 2.73
C HIS A 121 -2.99 -28.10 2.33
N GLY A 122 -3.84 -27.18 2.80
CA GLY A 122 -5.23 -27.07 2.41
C GLY A 122 -5.31 -26.40 1.04
N SER A 123 -6.00 -27.01 0.09
CA SER A 123 -6.04 -26.52 -1.29
C SER A 123 -7.46 -26.48 -1.85
N VAL A 124 -7.84 -25.34 -2.42
CA VAL A 124 -9.04 -25.20 -3.26
C VAL A 124 -8.65 -24.74 -4.66
N SER A 125 -9.18 -25.43 -5.68
CA SER A 125 -9.00 -25.06 -7.09
C SER A 125 -10.34 -24.83 -7.79
N ALA A 126 -10.52 -23.66 -8.37
CA ALA A 126 -11.69 -23.29 -9.18
C ALA A 126 -11.28 -22.51 -10.45
N PRO A 127 -10.70 -23.17 -11.48
CA PRO A 127 -10.06 -22.49 -12.62
C PRO A 127 -10.93 -21.51 -13.41
N GLY A 128 -12.26 -21.66 -13.38
CA GLY A 128 -13.21 -20.76 -14.04
C GLY A 128 -14.13 -20.01 -13.07
N GLY A 129 -13.84 -20.04 -11.77
CA GLY A 129 -14.69 -19.46 -10.75
C GLY A 129 -13.89 -18.86 -9.60
N ILE A 130 -14.57 -18.70 -8.47
CA ILE A 130 -14.02 -18.09 -7.27
C ILE A 130 -13.53 -19.18 -6.32
N ALA A 131 -12.26 -19.13 -5.92
CA ALA A 131 -11.67 -20.04 -4.96
C ALA A 131 -11.48 -19.35 -3.59
N LEU A 132 -12.08 -19.88 -2.53
CA LEU A 132 -12.07 -19.25 -1.20
C LEU A 132 -11.58 -20.22 -0.11
N GLY A 133 -10.61 -19.82 0.71
CA GLY A 133 -10.22 -20.53 1.93
C GLY A 133 -9.61 -21.90 1.67
N GLY A 134 -8.31 -21.99 1.38
CA GLY A 134 -7.62 -23.28 1.21
C GLY A 134 -7.56 -24.11 2.50
N GLY A 135 -7.25 -23.46 3.63
CA GLY A 135 -7.30 -24.11 4.95
C GLY A 135 -8.74 -24.23 5.47
N LEU A 136 -9.43 -23.10 5.59
CA LEU A 136 -10.74 -22.99 6.21
C LEU A 136 -11.63 -22.03 5.43
N LEU A 137 -12.85 -22.47 5.13
CA LEU A 137 -13.93 -21.58 4.66
C LEU A 137 -14.97 -21.44 5.77
N ASN A 138 -15.22 -20.20 6.20
CA ASN A 138 -16.33 -19.82 7.07
C ASN A 138 -17.42 -19.14 6.22
N ASP A 139 -18.56 -19.81 6.09
CA ASP A 139 -19.74 -19.33 5.38
C ASP A 139 -20.86 -19.04 6.39
N GLY A 140 -20.79 -17.84 6.98
CA GLY A 140 -21.81 -17.29 7.88
C GLY A 140 -21.76 -17.74 9.35
N ALA A 141 -20.80 -18.55 9.80
CA ALA A 141 -20.70 -19.01 11.19
C ALA A 141 -19.85 -18.07 12.08
N SER A 142 -19.87 -18.34 13.39
CA SER A 142 -18.93 -17.77 14.37
C SER A 142 -17.78 -18.74 14.61
N VAL A 143 -16.58 -18.41 14.14
CA VAL A 143 -15.40 -19.26 14.22
C VAL A 143 -14.35 -18.63 15.12
N ARG A 144 -13.80 -19.39 16.06
CA ARG A 144 -12.69 -18.99 16.91
C ARG A 144 -11.53 -19.97 16.80
N LEU A 145 -10.35 -19.44 16.49
CA LEU A 145 -9.07 -20.15 16.54
C LEU A 145 -8.25 -19.68 17.74
N SER A 146 -7.68 -20.61 18.49
CA SER A 146 -6.70 -20.28 19.55
C SER A 146 -5.48 -21.19 19.48
N ASN A 147 -4.28 -20.62 19.48
CA ASN A 147 -3.02 -21.40 19.42
C ASN A 147 -2.99 -22.33 18.21
N VAL A 148 -3.39 -21.83 17.04
CA VAL A 148 -3.42 -22.58 15.78
C VAL A 148 -2.30 -22.10 14.87
N ILE A 149 -1.77 -22.99 14.04
CA ILE A 149 -0.88 -22.62 12.92
C ILE A 149 -1.62 -22.93 11.63
N LEU A 150 -1.81 -21.95 10.77
CA LEU A 150 -2.27 -22.11 9.39
C LEU A 150 -1.09 -21.86 8.45
N SER A 151 -0.59 -22.92 7.83
CA SER A 151 0.63 -22.85 7.04
C SER A 151 0.51 -23.51 5.68
N GLU A 152 1.10 -22.94 4.63
CA GLU A 152 1.17 -23.55 3.30
C GLU A 152 -0.22 -23.92 2.73
N ASN A 153 -1.24 -23.10 3.00
CA ASN A 153 -2.57 -23.28 2.44
C ASN A 153 -2.77 -22.41 1.19
N GLN A 154 -3.56 -22.91 0.25
CA GLN A 154 -3.65 -22.39 -1.11
C GLN A 154 -5.10 -22.23 -1.59
N ALA A 155 -5.37 -21.09 -2.24
CA ALA A 155 -6.55 -20.91 -3.08
C ALA A 155 -6.14 -20.54 -4.51
N THR A 156 -6.64 -21.29 -5.50
CA THR A 156 -6.35 -21.05 -6.92
C THR A 156 -7.63 -20.98 -7.73
N GLY A 157 -7.88 -19.86 -8.41
CA GLY A 157 -9.09 -19.69 -9.21
C GLY A 157 -8.94 -18.69 -10.34
N LEU A 158 -10.03 -18.44 -11.07
CA LEU A 158 -10.09 -17.27 -11.94
C LEU A 158 -9.95 -16.01 -11.08
N GLN A 159 -10.71 -15.98 -9.99
CA GLN A 159 -10.54 -15.07 -8.85
C GLN A 159 -10.34 -15.92 -7.59
N ALA A 160 -9.67 -15.38 -6.58
CA ALA A 160 -9.41 -16.13 -5.37
C ALA A 160 -9.22 -15.25 -4.12
N GLY A 161 -9.51 -15.81 -2.96
CA GLY A 161 -9.38 -15.11 -1.69
C GLY A 161 -9.06 -16.04 -0.52
N GLY A 162 -8.11 -15.65 0.33
CA GLY A 162 -7.82 -16.35 1.58
C GLY A 162 -7.17 -17.70 1.36
N GLY A 163 -5.85 -17.74 1.15
CA GLY A 163 -5.12 -19.01 1.02
C GLY A 163 -5.30 -19.89 2.26
N ALA A 164 -5.20 -19.31 3.46
CA ALA A 164 -5.54 -19.98 4.71
C ALA A 164 -7.03 -19.95 5.01
N VAL A 165 -7.61 -18.75 5.17
CA VAL A 165 -8.98 -18.57 5.68
C VAL A 165 -9.74 -17.63 4.76
N ALA A 166 -10.95 -18.00 4.39
CA ALA A 166 -11.94 -17.07 3.87
C ALA A 166 -13.14 -17.04 4.82
N THR A 167 -13.59 -15.85 5.20
CA THR A 167 -14.81 -15.63 5.98
C THR A 167 -15.77 -14.75 5.18
N VAL A 168 -16.91 -15.34 4.81
CA VAL A 168 -17.98 -14.69 4.07
C VAL A 168 -19.15 -14.52 5.02
N GLY A 169 -19.37 -13.29 5.47
CA GLY A 169 -20.24 -13.00 6.60
C GLY A 169 -19.74 -13.64 7.91
N GLY A 170 -20.64 -13.72 8.90
CA GLY A 170 -20.33 -14.32 10.20
C GLY A 170 -19.25 -13.58 11.00
N SER A 171 -18.61 -14.27 11.93
CA SER A 171 -17.47 -13.74 12.69
C SER A 171 -16.30 -14.71 12.71
N PHE A 172 -15.08 -14.16 12.68
CA PHE A 172 -13.84 -14.92 12.78
C PHE A 172 -12.94 -14.29 13.85
N THR A 173 -12.55 -15.07 14.85
CA THR A 173 -11.61 -14.64 15.89
C THR A 173 -10.38 -15.51 15.85
N ALA A 174 -9.19 -14.93 15.80
CA ALA A 174 -7.93 -15.66 15.92
C ALA A 174 -7.11 -15.07 17.06
N VAL A 175 -6.74 -15.91 18.02
CA VAL A 175 -5.93 -15.52 19.18
C VAL A 175 -4.67 -16.37 19.21
N HIS A 176 -3.49 -15.72 19.26
CA HIS A 176 -2.21 -16.43 19.27
C HIS A 176 -2.12 -17.44 18.11
N THR A 177 -2.48 -16.99 16.91
CA THR A 177 -2.58 -17.84 15.72
C THR A 177 -1.60 -17.35 14.66
N ASP A 178 -0.85 -18.28 14.08
CA ASP A 178 0.17 -17.99 13.08
C ASP A 178 -0.37 -18.34 11.69
N PHE A 179 -0.23 -17.43 10.73
CA PHE A 179 -0.56 -17.56 9.32
C PHE A 179 0.74 -17.45 8.52
N LEU A 180 1.27 -18.58 8.07
CA LEU A 180 2.61 -18.69 7.51
C LEU A 180 2.56 -19.22 6.06
N ASP A 181 3.23 -18.58 5.12
CA ASP A 181 3.43 -19.13 3.76
C ASP A 181 2.11 -19.51 3.03
N ASN A 182 1.01 -18.81 3.32
CA ASN A 182 -0.26 -19.07 2.66
C ASN A 182 -0.36 -18.27 1.37
N THR A 183 -0.90 -18.90 0.33
CA THR A 183 -0.82 -18.37 -1.03
C THR A 183 -2.18 -18.31 -1.72
N VAL A 184 -2.40 -17.23 -2.45
CA VAL A 184 -3.50 -17.09 -3.41
C VAL A 184 -2.92 -17.00 -4.82
N HIS A 185 -3.55 -17.69 -5.78
CA HIS A 185 -3.25 -17.57 -7.20
C HIS A 185 -4.53 -17.24 -7.98
N SER A 186 -4.56 -16.09 -8.66
CA SER A 186 -5.61 -15.75 -9.64
C SER A 186 -5.05 -15.66 -11.06
N ALA A 187 -5.94 -15.55 -12.05
CA ALA A 187 -5.54 -15.24 -13.42
C ALA A 187 -5.15 -13.76 -13.58
N ASP A 188 -4.39 -13.46 -14.64
CA ASP A 188 -4.11 -12.08 -15.05
C ASP A 188 -5.42 -11.32 -15.33
N GLY A 189 -5.46 -10.02 -15.04
CA GLY A 189 -6.66 -9.18 -15.15
C GLY A 189 -7.78 -9.49 -14.14
N GLN A 190 -7.56 -10.38 -13.17
CA GLN A 190 -8.56 -10.78 -12.18
C GLN A 190 -8.15 -10.42 -10.75
N LEU A 191 -9.16 -10.24 -9.90
CA LEU A 191 -9.00 -9.90 -8.49
C LEU A 191 -8.50 -11.10 -7.67
N ALA A 192 -7.52 -10.83 -6.80
CA ALA A 192 -7.09 -11.74 -5.74
C ALA A 192 -6.94 -10.99 -4.41
N PHE A 193 -7.29 -11.66 -3.31
CA PHE A 193 -7.32 -11.03 -1.99
C PHE A 193 -6.71 -11.91 -0.89
N GLY A 194 -5.86 -11.36 -0.04
CA GLY A 194 -5.50 -11.98 1.23
C GLY A 194 -4.79 -13.33 1.08
N GLY A 195 -3.46 -13.34 0.96
CA GLY A 195 -2.70 -14.60 0.89
C GLY A 195 -2.99 -15.53 2.07
N ALA A 196 -3.20 -14.95 3.26
CA ALA A 196 -3.69 -15.67 4.44
C ALA A 196 -5.21 -15.58 4.60
N LEU A 197 -5.75 -14.39 4.85
CA LEU A 197 -7.12 -14.19 5.31
C LEU A 197 -7.89 -13.30 4.35
N TYR A 198 -9.07 -13.75 3.95
CA TYR A 198 -10.03 -12.94 3.22
C TYR A 198 -11.32 -12.75 4.00
N ALA A 199 -11.77 -11.51 4.16
CA ALA A 199 -12.98 -11.14 4.89
C ALA A 199 -13.91 -10.32 4.01
N GLU A 200 -15.15 -10.78 3.87
CA GLU A 200 -16.15 -10.16 2.99
C GLU A 200 -17.58 -10.26 3.54
N GLN A 201 -18.52 -9.54 2.93
CA GLN A 201 -19.96 -9.62 3.18
C GLN A 201 -20.30 -9.25 4.64
N GLY A 202 -19.70 -8.15 5.11
CA GLY A 202 -19.91 -7.68 6.47
C GLY A 202 -19.29 -8.56 7.56
N ALA A 203 -18.39 -9.49 7.23
CA ALA A 203 -17.72 -10.33 8.21
C ALA A 203 -17.04 -9.50 9.31
N VAL A 204 -17.17 -9.96 10.55
CA VAL A 204 -16.54 -9.33 11.73
C VAL A 204 -15.34 -10.16 12.15
N VAL A 205 -14.15 -9.58 12.02
CA VAL A 205 -12.87 -10.24 12.26
C VAL A 205 -12.16 -9.61 13.47
N SER A 206 -11.68 -10.44 14.39
CA SER A 206 -10.83 -10.03 15.51
C SER A 206 -9.56 -10.87 15.55
N LEU A 207 -8.41 -10.20 15.46
CA LEU A 207 -7.08 -10.81 15.45
C LEU A 207 -6.31 -10.26 16.64
N ASP A 208 -5.91 -11.13 17.56
CA ASP A 208 -5.17 -10.79 18.76
C ASP A 208 -3.90 -11.64 18.86
N HIS A 209 -2.74 -10.99 18.93
CA HIS A 209 -1.45 -11.67 18.97
C HIS A 209 -1.24 -12.66 17.80
N ALA A 210 -1.68 -12.27 16.60
CA ALA A 210 -1.56 -13.08 15.40
C ALA A 210 -0.28 -12.75 14.61
N THR A 211 0.36 -13.78 14.06
CA THR A 211 1.52 -13.63 13.17
C THR A 211 1.10 -13.88 11.73
N PHE A 212 1.49 -13.01 10.80
CA PHE A 212 1.33 -13.15 9.37
C PHE A 212 2.72 -13.06 8.73
N SER A 213 3.29 -14.20 8.36
CA SER A 213 4.63 -14.26 7.73
C SER A 213 4.55 -14.83 6.34
N ASP A 214 5.20 -14.16 5.39
CA ASP A 214 5.48 -14.68 4.05
C ASP A 214 4.22 -15.16 3.30
N ASN A 215 3.06 -14.56 3.59
CA ASN A 215 1.84 -14.83 2.85
C ASN A 215 1.87 -14.05 1.54
N VAL A 216 1.40 -14.70 0.47
CA VAL A 216 1.54 -14.16 -0.88
C VAL A 216 0.22 -14.20 -1.64
N VAL A 217 -0.05 -13.11 -2.35
CA VAL A 217 -1.05 -13.10 -3.42
C VAL A 217 -0.31 -12.98 -4.74
N HIS A 218 -0.49 -13.96 -5.63
CA HIS A 218 -0.08 -13.89 -7.03
C HIS A 218 -1.33 -13.71 -7.88
N GLY A 219 -1.35 -12.72 -8.76
CA GLY A 219 -2.49 -12.54 -9.65
C GLY A 219 -2.35 -11.35 -10.58
N GLY A 220 -3.40 -11.10 -11.35
CA GLY A 220 -3.55 -9.83 -12.06
C GLY A 220 -3.58 -8.68 -11.08
N VAL A 221 -4.72 -8.46 -10.43
CA VAL A 221 -4.87 -7.45 -9.37
C VAL A 221 -4.62 -8.13 -8.02
N ALA A 222 -3.41 -8.01 -7.49
CA ALA A 222 -3.02 -8.63 -6.23
C ALA A 222 -3.28 -7.67 -5.06
N ASN A 223 -4.15 -8.06 -4.12
CA ASN A 223 -4.54 -7.18 -3.01
C ASN A 223 -4.34 -7.85 -1.65
N GLY A 224 -3.62 -7.20 -0.73
CA GLY A 224 -3.42 -7.69 0.63
C GLY A 224 -2.62 -8.98 0.67
N GLY A 225 -1.29 -8.91 0.66
CA GLY A 225 -0.44 -10.13 0.71
C GLY A 225 -0.78 -11.05 1.90
N ALA A 226 -1.22 -10.49 3.03
CA ALA A 226 -1.74 -11.24 4.16
C ALA A 226 -3.28 -11.20 4.24
N ILE A 227 -3.88 -10.01 4.34
CA ILE A 227 -5.30 -9.82 4.64
C ILE A 227 -5.97 -9.01 3.52
N GLY A 228 -7.05 -9.55 2.98
CA GLY A 228 -8.01 -8.80 2.16
C GLY A 228 -9.29 -8.51 2.93
N ALA A 229 -9.54 -7.23 3.25
CA ALA A 229 -10.78 -6.78 3.88
C ALA A 229 -11.64 -6.05 2.84
N THR A 230 -12.77 -6.66 2.46
CA THR A 230 -13.67 -6.13 1.43
C THR A 230 -15.14 -6.20 1.82
N GLY A 231 -16.03 -5.63 1.00
CA GLY A 231 -17.48 -5.91 1.04
C GLY A 231 -18.14 -5.63 2.40
N GLY A 232 -17.81 -4.52 3.04
CA GLY A 232 -18.39 -4.07 4.31
C GLY A 232 -17.83 -4.77 5.55
N SER A 233 -16.79 -5.59 5.41
CA SER A 233 -16.13 -6.25 6.54
C SER A 233 -15.56 -5.26 7.57
N GLN A 234 -15.50 -5.73 8.82
CA GLN A 234 -14.92 -5.03 9.96
C GLN A 234 -13.79 -5.87 10.54
N VAL A 235 -12.55 -5.39 10.43
CA VAL A 235 -11.36 -6.12 10.88
C VAL A 235 -10.69 -5.35 12.01
N THR A 236 -10.52 -5.99 13.15
CA THR A 236 -9.75 -5.46 14.29
C THR A 236 -8.51 -6.31 14.51
N ILE A 237 -7.34 -5.67 14.53
CA ILE A 237 -6.03 -6.27 14.74
C ILE A 237 -5.39 -5.60 15.96
N ASP A 238 -5.02 -6.40 16.95
CA ASP A 238 -4.28 -5.96 18.12
C ASP A 238 -3.07 -6.89 18.35
N HIS A 239 -1.91 -6.29 18.65
CA HIS A 239 -0.66 -7.03 18.85
C HIS A 239 -0.28 -7.95 17.67
N GLY A 240 -0.62 -7.57 16.44
CA GLY A 240 -0.30 -8.34 15.23
C GLY A 240 1.13 -8.15 14.75
N SER A 241 1.71 -9.16 14.12
CA SER A 241 3.00 -9.07 13.42
C SER A 241 2.85 -9.47 11.95
N PHE A 242 3.18 -8.56 11.04
CA PHE A 242 3.12 -8.74 9.60
C PHE A 242 4.53 -8.63 9.02
N ALA A 243 5.12 -9.75 8.64
CA ALA A 243 6.50 -9.81 8.13
C ALA A 243 6.55 -10.45 6.73
N GLY A 244 7.22 -9.79 5.78
CA GLY A 244 7.52 -10.39 4.47
C GLY A 244 6.30 -10.72 3.59
N ASN A 245 5.10 -10.25 3.93
CA ASN A 245 3.91 -10.52 3.14
C ASN A 245 3.99 -9.76 1.81
N THR A 246 3.53 -10.39 0.74
CA THR A 246 3.71 -9.88 -0.62
C THR A 246 2.42 -9.91 -1.44
N ALA A 247 2.06 -8.78 -2.02
CA ALA A 247 1.16 -8.72 -3.17
C ALA A 247 2.01 -8.65 -4.45
N ASP A 248 1.94 -9.68 -5.29
CA ASP A 248 2.66 -9.82 -6.56
C ASP A 248 1.66 -9.72 -7.72
N GLY A 249 1.54 -8.51 -8.25
CA GLY A 249 0.54 -8.10 -9.24
C GLY A 249 1.05 -8.12 -10.68
N GLY A 250 0.12 -8.30 -11.60
CA GLY A 250 0.36 -8.24 -13.04
C GLY A 250 0.86 -6.87 -13.51
N ALA A 251 1.60 -6.86 -14.61
CA ALA A 251 2.23 -5.66 -15.15
C ALA A 251 1.26 -4.57 -15.62
N ASN A 252 -0.02 -4.91 -15.83
CA ASN A 252 -1.08 -4.00 -16.27
C ASN A 252 -2.17 -3.76 -15.22
N ASP A 253 -2.08 -4.44 -14.08
CA ASP A 253 -3.15 -4.54 -13.10
C ASP A 253 -2.70 -3.97 -11.74
N GLY A 254 -1.52 -4.37 -11.27
CA GLY A 254 -0.88 -3.82 -10.08
C GLY A 254 -1.03 -4.66 -8.81
N ALA A 255 -0.37 -4.18 -7.76
CA ALA A 255 -0.33 -4.77 -6.43
C ALA A 255 -0.67 -3.70 -5.39
N PHE A 256 -1.54 -4.04 -4.44
CA PHE A 256 -2.13 -3.12 -3.48
C PHE A 256 -2.07 -3.72 -2.08
N GLY A 257 -1.44 -3.04 -1.13
CA GLY A 257 -1.38 -3.50 0.25
C GLY A 257 -0.52 -4.76 0.40
N GLY A 258 0.80 -4.61 0.56
CA GLY A 258 1.69 -5.77 0.67
C GLY A 258 1.34 -6.69 1.86
N ALA A 259 0.75 -6.14 2.92
CA ALA A 259 0.17 -6.93 4.01
C ALA A 259 -1.37 -6.87 4.00
N VAL A 260 -1.97 -5.68 4.04
CA VAL A 260 -3.41 -5.49 4.25
C VAL A 260 -3.98 -4.61 3.16
N VAL A 261 -5.11 -5.01 2.59
CA VAL A 261 -5.95 -4.12 1.79
C VAL A 261 -7.30 -3.89 2.48
N ALA A 262 -7.81 -2.67 2.40
CA ALA A 262 -9.14 -2.28 2.88
C ALA A 262 -9.88 -1.52 1.77
N GLN A 263 -10.80 -2.18 1.07
CA GLN A 263 -11.52 -1.56 -0.05
C GLN A 263 -12.99 -1.97 -0.07
N ALA A 264 -13.82 -1.20 -0.78
CA ALA A 264 -15.23 -1.54 -0.86
C ALA A 264 -15.46 -2.79 -1.73
N LEU A 265 -14.82 -2.83 -2.89
CA LEU A 265 -14.97 -3.90 -3.88
C LEU A 265 -14.38 -5.22 -3.40
N GLY A 266 -15.23 -6.22 -3.19
CA GLY A 266 -14.83 -7.61 -2.98
C GLY A 266 -15.20 -8.52 -4.16
N LEU A 267 -15.16 -9.84 -3.91
CA LEU A 267 -15.51 -10.88 -4.88
C LEU A 267 -17.01 -11.15 -4.96
N ILE A 268 -17.78 -10.71 -3.96
CA ILE A 268 -19.20 -10.96 -3.75
C ILE A 268 -19.97 -9.65 -3.57
N THR A 269 -19.51 -8.74 -2.70
CA THR A 269 -20.20 -7.47 -2.39
C THR A 269 -19.29 -6.25 -2.50
N SER A 270 -19.90 -5.06 -2.54
CA SER A 270 -19.21 -3.78 -2.73
C SER A 270 -19.70 -2.75 -1.71
N ASP A 271 -19.13 -2.75 -0.52
CA ASP A 271 -19.47 -1.83 0.57
C ASP A 271 -18.20 -1.39 1.29
N PRO A 272 -18.03 -0.10 1.65
CA PRO A 272 -16.84 0.40 2.33
C PRO A 272 -16.53 -0.37 3.61
N THR A 273 -15.26 -0.68 3.83
CA THR A 273 -14.80 -1.50 4.97
C THR A 273 -14.18 -0.66 6.07
N THR A 274 -14.03 -1.28 7.25
CA THR A 274 -13.29 -0.67 8.36
C THR A 274 -12.23 -1.62 8.87
N VAL A 275 -11.00 -1.13 8.95
CA VAL A 275 -9.87 -1.83 9.58
C VAL A 275 -9.34 -1.00 10.74
N THR A 276 -9.21 -1.61 11.92
CA THR A 276 -8.62 -0.99 13.11
C THR A 276 -7.40 -1.79 13.54
N ILE A 277 -6.27 -1.10 13.68
CA ILE A 277 -4.96 -1.70 13.97
C ILE A 277 -4.36 -1.01 15.19
N ALA A 278 -3.97 -1.80 16.18
CA ALA A 278 -3.33 -1.34 17.39
C ALA A 278 -2.12 -2.22 17.76
N HIS A 279 -1.10 -1.63 18.36
CA HIS A 279 0.06 -2.32 18.93
C HIS A 279 0.76 -3.31 17.98
N SER A 280 0.72 -3.03 16.67
CA SER A 280 1.10 -3.99 15.64
C SER A 280 2.39 -3.60 14.92
N SER A 281 3.03 -4.57 14.28
CA SER A 281 4.25 -4.39 13.50
C SER A 281 4.08 -4.82 12.05
N PHE A 282 4.54 -3.98 11.12
CA PHE A 282 4.59 -4.23 9.68
C PHE A 282 6.04 -4.10 9.22
N THR A 283 6.69 -5.22 8.93
CA THR A 283 8.12 -5.26 8.60
C THR A 283 8.34 -5.90 7.23
N GLY A 284 8.96 -5.16 6.31
CA GLY A 284 9.40 -5.74 5.02
C GLY A 284 8.27 -6.28 4.15
N ASN A 285 7.04 -5.77 4.29
CA ASN A 285 5.93 -6.16 3.42
C ASN A 285 6.06 -5.45 2.06
N GLN A 286 5.57 -6.09 1.00
CA GLN A 286 5.84 -5.65 -0.37
C GLN A 286 4.60 -5.67 -1.26
N ALA A 287 4.35 -4.55 -1.94
CA ALA A 287 3.42 -4.48 -3.08
C ALA A 287 4.27 -4.33 -4.35
N LEU A 288 4.28 -5.37 -5.19
CA LEU A 288 5.16 -5.48 -6.36
C LEU A 288 4.33 -5.70 -7.63
N ALA A 289 4.38 -4.74 -8.56
CA ALA A 289 3.89 -4.97 -9.92
C ALA A 289 5.02 -5.51 -10.82
N ARG A 290 4.66 -6.47 -11.66
CA ARG A 290 5.60 -7.12 -12.60
C ARG A 290 5.99 -6.20 -13.75
N THR A 291 7.16 -6.48 -14.34
CA THR A 291 7.61 -5.83 -15.58
C THR A 291 6.69 -6.18 -16.75
N ALA A 292 6.43 -5.20 -17.62
CA ALA A 292 5.61 -5.38 -18.80
C ALA A 292 6.29 -6.22 -19.90
N ASP A 293 5.49 -6.85 -20.74
CA ASP A 293 5.94 -7.55 -21.94
C ASP A 293 6.65 -6.61 -22.92
N ALA A 294 7.46 -7.17 -23.82
CA ALA A 294 8.25 -6.39 -24.78
C ALA A 294 7.42 -5.32 -25.53
N GLY A 295 7.87 -4.06 -25.43
CA GLY A 295 7.27 -2.89 -26.06
C GLY A 295 5.97 -2.39 -25.43
N ALA A 296 5.47 -3.04 -24.38
CA ALA A 296 4.27 -2.62 -23.67
C ALA A 296 4.60 -1.67 -22.51
N ASP A 297 3.69 -0.73 -22.27
CA ASP A 297 3.70 0.08 -21.05
C ASP A 297 3.35 -0.79 -19.84
N ALA A 298 3.99 -0.53 -18.71
CA ALA A 298 3.59 -1.07 -17.42
C ALA A 298 2.51 -0.17 -16.81
N ASN A 299 1.24 -0.59 -16.92
CA ASN A 299 0.13 0.12 -16.30
C ASN A 299 -0.11 -0.29 -14.83
N GLY A 300 0.54 -1.36 -14.38
CA GLY A 300 0.40 -1.91 -13.03
C GLY A 300 1.07 -1.02 -11.99
N GLN A 301 0.28 -0.63 -11.00
CA GLN A 301 0.74 0.17 -9.85
C GLN A 301 1.29 -0.73 -8.74
N GLY A 302 2.16 -0.18 -7.90
CA GLY A 302 2.53 -0.81 -6.64
C GLY A 302 2.20 0.15 -5.53
N ASP A 303 1.16 -0.13 -4.74
CA ASP A 303 0.59 0.84 -3.80
C ASP A 303 0.52 0.24 -2.39
N GLY A 304 0.92 1.02 -1.39
CA GLY A 304 0.83 0.63 0.01
C GLY A 304 1.67 -0.61 0.33
N GLY A 305 2.99 -0.46 0.49
CA GLY A 305 3.88 -1.61 0.76
C GLY A 305 3.46 -2.43 1.98
N ALA A 306 2.81 -1.80 2.97
CA ALA A 306 2.13 -2.50 4.06
C ALA A 306 0.61 -2.48 3.89
N ILE A 307 0.02 -1.29 3.79
CA ILE A 307 -1.44 -1.10 3.81
C ILE A 307 -1.87 -0.30 2.60
N ASP A 308 -2.91 -0.76 1.94
CA ASP A 308 -3.65 0.04 0.97
C ASP A 308 -5.11 0.18 1.41
N LEU A 309 -5.69 1.37 1.24
CA LEU A 309 -7.10 1.62 1.50
C LEU A 309 -7.76 2.45 0.40
N GLU A 310 -8.96 2.03 0.02
CA GLU A 310 -9.68 2.59 -1.12
C GLU A 310 -11.20 2.74 -0.90
N ASP A 311 -11.86 3.44 -1.83
CA ASP A 311 -13.32 3.43 -2.01
C ASP A 311 -14.12 3.82 -0.76
N GLY A 312 -13.69 4.86 -0.06
CA GLY A 312 -14.37 5.35 1.15
C GLY A 312 -14.19 4.46 2.37
N SER A 313 -13.35 3.42 2.29
CA SER A 313 -13.01 2.57 3.42
C SER A 313 -12.21 3.35 4.46
N THR A 314 -12.26 2.88 5.71
CA THR A 314 -11.61 3.52 6.85
C THR A 314 -10.53 2.63 7.44
N VAL A 315 -9.34 3.18 7.65
CA VAL A 315 -8.26 2.53 8.38
C VAL A 315 -7.83 3.40 9.57
N ASN A 316 -7.92 2.84 10.77
CA ASN A 316 -7.45 3.45 12.01
C ASN A 316 -6.21 2.71 12.50
N VAL A 317 -5.10 3.41 12.69
CA VAL A 317 -3.82 2.86 13.14
C VAL A 317 -3.38 3.57 14.42
N SER A 318 -3.01 2.79 15.42
CA SER A 318 -2.50 3.32 16.70
C SER A 318 -1.34 2.51 17.23
N SER A 319 -0.38 3.17 17.89
CA SER A 319 0.71 2.51 18.64
C SER A 319 1.46 1.43 17.83
N SER A 320 1.66 1.65 16.53
CA SER A 320 2.14 0.62 15.61
C SER A 320 3.42 1.05 14.88
N THR A 321 4.13 0.08 14.31
CA THR A 321 5.40 0.31 13.60
C THR A 321 5.35 -0.19 12.16
N PHE A 322 5.87 0.59 11.24
CA PHE A 322 6.02 0.28 9.82
C PHE A 322 7.50 0.43 9.44
N ASP A 323 8.21 -0.68 9.31
CA ASP A 323 9.64 -0.71 9.05
C ASP A 323 9.98 -1.40 7.73
N GLY A 324 10.64 -0.69 6.82
CA GLY A 324 11.18 -1.28 5.60
C GLY A 324 10.13 -1.81 4.62
N ASN A 325 8.89 -1.32 4.67
CA ASN A 325 7.85 -1.73 3.71
C ASN A 325 8.08 -1.07 2.36
N ARG A 326 7.73 -1.79 1.28
CA ARG A 326 8.11 -1.40 -0.08
C ARG A 326 6.93 -1.48 -1.04
N ALA A 327 6.65 -0.37 -1.70
CA ALA A 327 5.76 -0.33 -2.84
C ALA A 327 6.61 -0.14 -4.12
N ARG A 328 6.45 -1.02 -5.11
CA ARG A 328 7.18 -0.94 -6.38
C ARG A 328 6.27 -1.23 -7.56
N ALA A 329 6.25 -0.29 -8.50
CA ALA A 329 5.55 -0.47 -9.76
C ALA A 329 6.37 -1.22 -10.81
N GLY A 330 5.69 -1.69 -11.87
CA GLY A 330 6.28 -2.47 -12.95
C GLY A 330 7.16 -1.63 -13.87
N ASP A 331 8.29 -2.18 -14.32
CA ASP A 331 9.12 -1.55 -15.35
C ASP A 331 8.48 -1.72 -16.74
N GLY A 332 8.65 -0.74 -17.64
CA GLY A 332 8.18 -0.81 -19.01
C GLY A 332 8.95 -1.83 -19.86
N GLY A 333 8.28 -2.43 -20.84
CA GLY A 333 8.85 -3.48 -21.67
C GLY A 333 9.85 -2.95 -22.70
N ALA A 334 10.88 -3.72 -23.02
CA ALA A 334 11.86 -3.33 -24.04
C ALA A 334 11.25 -3.34 -25.46
N GLY A 335 11.50 -2.29 -26.24
CA GLY A 335 11.00 -2.13 -27.61
C GLY A 335 11.63 -3.09 -28.61
N GLY A 336 10.83 -3.50 -29.61
CA GLY A 336 11.33 -4.19 -30.82
C GLY A 336 12.03 -3.23 -31.80
N ALA A 337 12.63 -3.77 -32.87
CA ALA A 337 13.27 -2.93 -33.90
C ALA A 337 12.28 -1.90 -34.48
N GLY A 338 12.67 -0.63 -34.46
CA GLY A 338 11.86 0.52 -34.87
C GLY A 338 10.81 0.96 -33.85
N SER A 339 10.75 0.34 -32.67
CA SER A 339 9.76 0.64 -31.64
C SER A 339 10.42 1.18 -30.37
N ALA A 340 9.72 2.11 -29.72
CA ALA A 340 10.13 2.64 -28.43
C ALA A 340 10.02 1.58 -27.33
N GLY A 341 10.75 1.80 -26.23
CA GLY A 341 10.48 1.09 -24.98
C GLY A 341 9.17 1.56 -24.36
N GLY A 342 8.52 0.68 -23.61
CA GLY A 342 7.30 1.00 -22.87
C GLY A 342 7.57 1.90 -21.66
N THR A 343 6.57 2.63 -21.23
CA THR A 343 6.58 3.48 -20.03
C THR A 343 6.54 2.62 -18.76
N GLY A 344 7.20 3.05 -17.69
CA GLY A 344 7.07 2.40 -16.37
C GLY A 344 5.71 2.66 -15.69
N GLY A 345 5.42 1.93 -14.62
CA GLY A 345 4.22 2.10 -13.78
C GLY A 345 4.39 3.09 -12.63
N ALA A 346 3.29 3.68 -12.16
CA ALA A 346 3.27 4.61 -11.03
C ALA A 346 3.13 3.88 -9.68
N SER A 347 3.59 4.50 -8.59
CA SER A 347 3.56 3.88 -7.25
C SER A 347 3.22 4.90 -6.16
N PHE A 348 2.41 4.49 -5.18
CA PHE A 348 1.93 5.34 -4.09
C PHE A 348 2.17 4.70 -2.72
N GLY A 349 2.68 5.45 -1.75
CA GLY A 349 2.71 5.05 -0.33
C GLY A 349 3.63 3.86 -0.06
N GLY A 350 4.88 4.09 0.30
CA GLY A 350 5.82 3.00 0.60
C GLY A 350 5.37 2.13 1.79
N ALA A 351 4.68 2.73 2.77
CA ALA A 351 4.00 1.99 3.84
C ALA A 351 2.49 1.96 3.64
N ILE A 352 1.85 3.13 3.56
CA ILE A 352 0.40 3.26 3.49
C ILE A 352 0.00 4.11 2.28
N SER A 353 -0.93 3.60 1.48
CA SER A 353 -1.58 4.34 0.41
C SER A 353 -3.06 4.52 0.72
N ASN A 354 -3.54 5.76 0.65
CA ASN A 354 -4.95 6.12 0.87
C ASN A 354 -5.54 6.70 -0.41
N LEU A 355 -6.26 5.88 -1.18
CA LEU A 355 -6.93 6.29 -2.42
C LEU A 355 -8.43 6.50 -2.19
N SER A 356 -8.83 7.72 -1.85
CA SER A 356 -10.24 8.09 -1.55
C SER A 356 -10.84 7.43 -0.30
N GLY A 357 -10.03 7.06 0.69
CA GLY A 357 -10.47 6.56 1.99
C GLY A 357 -10.32 7.57 3.14
N THR A 358 -10.55 7.07 4.36
CA THR A 358 -10.30 7.78 5.63
C THR A 358 -9.17 7.08 6.38
N LEU A 359 -8.04 7.76 6.54
CA LEU A 359 -6.89 7.25 7.28
C LEU A 359 -6.72 8.04 8.58
N VAL A 360 -6.65 7.34 9.71
CA VAL A 360 -6.30 7.93 11.01
C VAL A 360 -5.09 7.19 11.56
N VAL A 361 -4.03 7.93 11.91
CA VAL A 361 -2.78 7.38 12.42
C VAL A 361 -2.38 8.13 13.68
N SER A 362 -2.17 7.39 14.78
CA SER A 362 -1.76 7.97 16.06
C SER A 362 -0.61 7.17 16.68
N HIS A 363 0.28 7.85 17.41
CA HIS A 363 1.32 7.21 18.23
C HIS A 363 2.17 6.15 17.48
N SER A 364 2.40 6.35 16.19
CA SER A 364 2.97 5.31 15.32
C SER A 364 4.29 5.74 14.71
N ARG A 365 5.09 4.77 14.25
CA ARG A 365 6.42 4.98 13.70
C ARG A 365 6.55 4.38 12.31
N PHE A 366 7.06 5.17 11.38
CA PHE A 366 7.33 4.81 10.00
C PHE A 366 8.82 4.99 9.72
N THR A 367 9.53 3.88 9.52
CA THR A 367 10.96 3.87 9.26
C THR A 367 11.30 3.17 7.97
N SER A 368 12.23 3.75 7.20
CA SER A 368 12.87 3.07 6.07
C SER A 368 11.90 2.55 5.00
N ASN A 369 10.68 3.09 4.92
CA ASN A 369 9.71 2.66 3.93
C ASN A 369 10.06 3.27 2.57
N GLU A 370 9.80 2.54 1.50
CA GLU A 370 10.21 2.91 0.13
C GLU A 370 9.03 2.84 -0.82
N VAL A 371 8.80 3.94 -1.54
CA VAL A 371 7.98 3.94 -2.77
C VAL A 371 8.90 4.07 -3.98
N ARG A 372 8.72 3.20 -4.98
CA ARG A 372 9.53 3.21 -6.21
C ARG A 372 8.66 3.01 -7.44
N ALA A 373 8.75 3.96 -8.36
CA ALA A 373 8.09 3.84 -9.65
C ALA A 373 8.85 2.91 -10.61
N GLY A 374 8.14 2.48 -11.65
CA GLY A 374 8.69 1.72 -12.75
C GLY A 374 9.62 2.55 -13.63
N ASN A 375 10.70 1.94 -14.07
CA ASN A 375 11.59 2.51 -15.06
C ASN A 375 11.01 2.33 -16.46
N GLY A 376 11.42 3.20 -17.39
CA GLY A 376 11.13 3.04 -18.80
C GLY A 376 11.89 1.87 -19.42
N GLY A 377 11.24 1.20 -20.36
CA GLY A 377 11.83 0.12 -21.15
C GLY A 377 12.90 0.63 -22.10
N GLN A 378 13.83 -0.23 -22.47
CA GLN A 378 14.87 0.12 -23.46
C GLN A 378 14.26 0.27 -24.86
N GLY A 379 14.70 1.23 -25.65
CA GLY A 379 14.31 1.37 -27.04
C GLY A 379 14.93 0.28 -27.93
N GLY A 380 14.20 -0.21 -28.92
CA GLY A 380 14.78 -1.07 -29.94
C GLY A 380 15.60 -0.26 -30.96
N ALA A 381 16.29 -0.92 -31.89
CA ALA A 381 17.07 -0.20 -32.92
C ALA A 381 16.18 0.79 -33.70
N GLY A 382 16.50 2.08 -33.69
CA GLY A 382 15.72 3.17 -34.27
C GLY A 382 14.56 3.68 -33.40
N GLY A 383 14.39 3.15 -32.19
CA GLY A 383 13.36 3.53 -31.24
C GLY A 383 13.91 4.19 -29.98
N ASP A 384 13.12 5.08 -29.41
CA ASP A 384 13.46 5.81 -28.19
C ASP A 384 13.31 4.92 -26.94
N GLY A 385 14.02 5.27 -25.87
CA GLY A 385 13.77 4.68 -24.57
C GLY A 385 12.40 5.11 -24.04
N GLY A 386 11.75 4.21 -23.30
CA GLY A 386 10.51 4.51 -22.60
C GLY A 386 10.74 5.50 -21.45
N GLU A 387 9.69 6.20 -21.06
CA GLU A 387 9.70 7.10 -19.92
C GLU A 387 9.64 6.32 -18.60
N GLY A 388 10.34 6.80 -17.56
CA GLY A 388 10.04 6.36 -16.20
C GLY A 388 8.68 6.90 -15.74
N ASN A 389 8.19 6.47 -14.58
CA ASN A 389 6.94 7.02 -14.00
C ASN A 389 7.13 7.55 -12.57
N PHE A 390 6.07 8.08 -11.97
CA PHE A 390 6.13 8.82 -10.71
C PHE A 390 5.97 7.94 -9.46
N ALA A 391 6.66 8.33 -8.40
CA ALA A 391 6.54 7.71 -7.08
C ALA A 391 6.14 8.77 -6.04
N ILE A 392 5.13 8.48 -5.22
CA ILE A 392 4.48 9.46 -4.34
C ILE A 392 4.39 8.90 -2.92
N GLY A 393 4.86 9.62 -1.92
CA GLY A 393 4.73 9.28 -0.50
C GLY A 393 5.60 8.10 -0.07
N GLY A 394 6.83 8.36 0.39
CA GLY A 394 7.73 7.27 0.83
C GLY A 394 7.23 6.50 2.04
N ALA A 395 6.49 7.14 2.95
CA ALA A 395 5.72 6.43 3.98
C ALA A 395 4.22 6.44 3.65
N VAL A 396 3.62 7.63 3.53
CA VAL A 396 2.17 7.78 3.38
C VAL A 396 1.86 8.61 2.14
N ALA A 397 0.96 8.12 1.30
CA ALA A 397 0.38 8.87 0.19
C ALA A 397 -1.13 8.96 0.34
N ALA A 398 -1.70 10.16 0.22
CA ALA A 398 -3.13 10.38 0.11
C ALA A 398 -3.48 10.89 -1.30
N SER A 399 -4.29 10.13 -2.03
CA SER A 399 -4.68 10.39 -3.41
C SER A 399 -6.19 10.17 -3.58
N ALA A 400 -6.73 10.59 -4.72
CA ALA A 400 -8.12 10.30 -5.08
C ALA A 400 -8.18 9.32 -6.24
N LEU A 401 -9.06 8.34 -6.12
CA LEU A 401 -9.51 7.58 -7.28
C LEU A 401 -10.30 8.51 -8.19
N ILE A 402 -9.86 8.59 -9.44
CA ILE A 402 -10.53 9.37 -10.48
C ILE A 402 -11.99 8.91 -10.72
N SER A 403 -12.33 7.68 -10.32
CA SER A 403 -13.63 7.03 -10.52
C SER A 403 -14.69 7.40 -9.47
N THR A 404 -14.29 7.60 -8.20
CA THR A 404 -15.23 7.89 -7.10
C THR A 404 -15.40 9.39 -6.87
N GLY A 405 -14.37 10.19 -7.17
CA GLY A 405 -14.41 11.65 -7.03
C GLY A 405 -14.47 12.16 -5.59
N THR A 406 -14.46 11.28 -4.59
CA THR A 406 -14.41 11.65 -3.16
C THR A 406 -12.95 11.92 -2.76
N PRO A 407 -12.61 13.13 -2.30
CA PRO A 407 -11.27 13.41 -1.81
C PRO A 407 -10.97 12.60 -0.54
N PRO A 408 -9.75 12.06 -0.36
CA PRO A 408 -9.38 11.34 0.85
C PRO A 408 -9.33 12.28 2.07
N THR A 409 -9.44 11.68 3.26
CA THR A 409 -9.14 12.37 4.51
C THR A 409 -8.06 11.62 5.27
N THR A 410 -7.08 12.36 5.80
CA THR A 410 -5.96 11.79 6.55
C THR A 410 -5.72 12.58 7.84
N GLN A 411 -5.65 11.89 8.96
CA GLN A 411 -5.31 12.44 10.28
C GLN A 411 -4.07 11.74 10.83
N ILE A 412 -3.06 12.52 11.22
CA ILE A 412 -1.81 12.01 11.79
C ILE A 412 -1.51 12.77 13.07
N ASP A 413 -1.38 12.06 14.19
CA ASP A 413 -0.97 12.65 15.46
C ASP A 413 0.11 11.81 16.18
N HIS A 414 0.94 12.48 16.98
CA HIS A 414 1.94 11.84 17.85
C HIS A 414 2.82 10.79 17.15
N SER A 415 3.13 10.99 15.86
CA SER A 415 3.75 9.98 15.01
C SER A 415 5.11 10.43 14.47
N SER A 416 5.94 9.46 14.07
CA SER A 416 7.29 9.72 13.54
C SER A 416 7.51 9.07 12.17
N PHE A 417 8.05 9.84 11.23
CA PHE A 417 8.37 9.44 9.86
C PHE A 417 9.85 9.67 9.62
N VAL A 418 10.64 8.60 9.72
CA VAL A 418 12.10 8.69 9.74
C VAL A 418 12.74 7.85 8.64
N GLY A 419 13.52 8.48 7.76
CA GLY A 419 14.30 7.73 6.79
C GLY A 419 13.48 7.06 5.70
N ASN A 420 12.31 7.60 5.35
CA ASN A 420 11.50 7.05 4.27
C ASN A 420 11.94 7.63 2.92
N HIS A 421 11.69 6.89 1.84
CA HIS A 421 12.28 7.12 0.54
C HIS A 421 11.24 7.12 -0.59
N ALA A 422 11.29 8.12 -1.46
CA ALA A 422 10.56 8.14 -2.73
C ALA A 422 11.55 8.19 -3.92
N PHE A 423 11.40 7.25 -4.85
CA PHE A 423 12.26 7.12 -6.03
C PHE A 423 11.46 7.15 -7.33
N GLY A 424 11.67 8.19 -8.12
CA GLY A 424 11.09 8.30 -9.45
C GLY A 424 11.71 7.29 -10.40
N GLY A 425 10.93 6.87 -11.41
CA GLY A 425 11.37 5.89 -12.40
C GLY A 425 12.44 6.46 -13.31
N ALA A 426 13.50 5.71 -13.57
CA ALA A 426 14.51 6.09 -14.55
C ALA A 426 13.95 6.01 -15.97
N GLY A 427 14.46 6.86 -16.86
CA GLY A 427 14.20 6.72 -18.29
C GLY A 427 14.94 5.53 -18.90
N GLY A 428 14.32 4.86 -19.86
CA GLY A 428 14.96 3.82 -20.66
C GLY A 428 16.01 4.41 -21.61
N ALA A 429 17.06 3.66 -21.94
CA ALA A 429 18.01 4.12 -22.94
C ALA A 429 17.43 3.97 -24.36
N GLY A 430 17.84 4.85 -25.26
CA GLY A 430 17.51 4.76 -26.68
C GLY A 430 18.25 3.60 -27.35
N GLY A 431 17.59 2.92 -28.29
CA GLY A 431 18.29 2.00 -29.18
C GLY A 431 19.12 2.76 -30.23
N ALA A 432 19.89 2.07 -31.06
CA ALA A 432 20.71 2.73 -32.09
C ALA A 432 19.86 3.66 -32.98
N GLY A 433 20.15 4.97 -32.98
CA GLY A 433 19.38 5.99 -33.69
C GLY A 433 18.18 6.57 -32.92
N GLY A 434 17.90 6.10 -31.71
CA GLY A 434 16.87 6.62 -30.80
C GLY A 434 17.43 7.42 -29.62
N SER A 435 16.59 8.25 -29.03
CA SER A 435 16.89 9.07 -27.85
C SER A 435 16.58 8.30 -26.55
N GLY A 436 17.19 8.71 -25.44
CA GLY A 436 16.82 8.17 -24.13
C GLY A 436 15.49 8.75 -23.65
N GLY A 437 14.69 7.95 -22.96
CA GLY A 437 13.48 8.44 -22.29
C GLY A 437 13.83 9.27 -21.06
N ALA A 438 12.95 10.16 -20.63
CA ALA A 438 13.18 10.96 -19.43
C ALA A 438 12.97 10.15 -18.14
N GLY A 439 13.68 10.58 -17.11
CA GLY A 439 13.39 10.17 -15.74
C GLY A 439 12.15 10.89 -15.21
N SER A 440 11.46 10.24 -14.28
CA SER A 440 10.20 10.75 -13.73
C SER A 440 10.32 11.17 -12.27
N ARG A 441 9.26 11.80 -11.77
CA ARG A 441 9.28 12.51 -10.49
C ARG A 441 9.20 11.62 -9.25
N ALA A 442 9.70 12.14 -8.14
CA ALA A 442 9.44 11.64 -6.79
C ALA A 442 8.89 12.74 -5.89
N ASP A 443 7.74 12.48 -5.25
CA ASP A 443 7.04 13.46 -4.41
C ASP A 443 6.88 12.91 -2.98
N GLY A 444 7.07 13.77 -1.98
CA GLY A 444 6.78 13.47 -0.58
C GLY A 444 7.56 12.28 -0.01
N GLY A 445 8.89 12.38 0.10
CA GLY A 445 9.72 11.30 0.66
C GLY A 445 9.24 10.72 2.00
N GLY A 446 8.61 11.54 2.85
CA GLY A 446 7.86 11.11 4.02
C GLY A 446 6.37 10.95 3.72
N ILE A 447 5.69 12.08 3.54
CA ILE A 447 4.22 12.14 3.42
C ILE A 447 3.83 12.97 2.20
N ASP A 448 2.86 12.50 1.44
CA ASP A 448 2.24 13.22 0.34
C ASP A 448 0.73 13.32 0.53
N ASN A 449 0.19 14.53 0.36
CA ASN A 449 -1.22 14.81 0.18
C ASN A 449 -1.45 15.33 -1.24
N LEU A 450 -1.71 14.41 -2.16
CA LEU A 450 -1.88 14.73 -3.57
C LEU A 450 -3.17 15.52 -3.80
N ILE A 451 -4.21 15.20 -3.04
CA ILE A 451 -5.52 15.85 -3.02
C ILE A 451 -6.25 15.43 -1.74
N GLY A 452 -7.23 16.22 -1.31
CA GLY A 452 -8.02 15.96 -0.11
C GLY A 452 -7.51 16.72 1.10
N THR A 453 -7.94 16.29 2.29
CA THR A 453 -7.63 16.98 3.54
C THR A 453 -6.67 16.16 4.36
N ILE A 454 -5.57 16.79 4.80
CA ILE A 454 -4.64 16.20 5.76
C ILE A 454 -4.46 17.11 6.97
N THR A 455 -4.45 16.51 8.17
CA THR A 455 -4.00 17.19 9.39
C THR A 455 -2.88 16.40 10.04
N ILE A 456 -1.82 17.11 10.44
CA ILE A 456 -0.66 16.53 11.10
C ILE A 456 -0.41 17.32 12.38
N SER A 457 -0.36 16.66 13.54
CA SER A 457 -0.08 17.33 14.81
C SER A 457 0.91 16.56 15.68
N ASP A 458 1.69 17.28 16.48
CA ASP A 458 2.52 16.70 17.55
C ASP A 458 3.47 15.59 17.03
N SER A 459 3.97 15.75 15.81
CA SER A 459 4.65 14.69 15.05
C SER A 459 6.06 15.08 14.62
N SER A 460 6.80 14.14 14.02
CA SER A 460 8.12 14.38 13.43
C SER A 460 8.29 13.76 12.04
N ILE A 461 8.89 14.51 11.12
CA ILE A 461 9.18 14.10 9.74
C ILE A 461 10.67 14.37 9.49
N ALA A 462 11.50 13.35 9.65
CA ALA A 462 12.95 13.48 9.70
C ALA A 462 13.72 12.56 8.75
N ASN A 463 14.85 13.02 8.20
CA ASN A 463 15.77 12.17 7.42
C ASN A 463 15.17 11.46 6.20
N ASN A 464 14.03 11.92 5.71
CA ASN A 464 13.38 11.34 4.54
C ASN A 464 14.04 11.86 3.26
N THR A 465 13.98 11.09 2.18
CA THR A 465 14.57 11.46 0.89
C THR A 465 13.58 11.34 -0.25
N ALA A 466 13.62 12.27 -1.18
CA ALA A 466 12.99 12.15 -2.49
C ALA A 466 14.05 12.30 -3.58
N LEU A 467 14.07 11.39 -4.55
CA LEU A 467 15.03 11.40 -5.66
C LEU A 467 14.31 11.22 -6.99
N GLY A 468 14.45 12.20 -7.87
CA GLY A 468 13.94 12.15 -9.23
C GLY A 468 14.68 11.07 -10.03
N GLY A 469 13.96 10.39 -10.91
CA GLY A 469 14.53 9.37 -11.77
C GLY A 469 15.60 9.97 -12.69
N PRO A 470 16.72 9.28 -12.94
CA PRO A 470 17.70 9.73 -13.92
C PRO A 470 17.15 9.59 -15.34
N GLY A 471 17.60 10.45 -16.24
CA GLY A 471 17.32 10.34 -17.67
C GLY A 471 18.02 9.14 -18.32
N GLY A 472 17.40 8.57 -19.33
CA GLY A 472 17.92 7.44 -20.10
C GLY A 472 19.07 7.85 -21.03
N ALA A 473 20.02 6.95 -21.25
CA ALA A 473 21.15 7.23 -22.13
C ALA A 473 20.69 7.39 -23.60
N PRO A 474 21.34 8.27 -24.40
CA PRO A 474 21.12 8.30 -25.84
C PRO A 474 21.57 6.99 -26.49
N GLY A 475 20.89 6.60 -27.55
CA GLY A 475 21.36 5.54 -28.43
C GLY A 475 22.56 5.97 -29.27
N SER A 476 23.18 5.01 -29.98
CA SER A 476 24.25 5.33 -30.93
C SER A 476 23.68 5.95 -32.22
N GLY A 477 24.05 7.17 -32.58
CA GLY A 477 23.62 7.80 -33.83
C GLY A 477 23.91 9.29 -33.85
N ALA A 478 23.90 9.91 -35.03
CA ALA A 478 24.02 11.36 -35.11
C ALA A 478 22.69 12.01 -34.71
N GLY A 479 22.71 12.96 -33.76
CA GLY A 479 21.54 13.75 -33.36
C GLY A 479 20.66 13.14 -32.27
N THR A 480 21.01 11.97 -31.71
CA THR A 480 20.31 11.38 -30.57
C THR A 480 20.67 12.11 -29.28
N VAL A 481 19.69 12.32 -28.40
CA VAL A 481 19.87 12.95 -27.09
C VAL A 481 19.45 11.99 -25.98
N GLY A 482 20.05 12.14 -24.80
CA GLY A 482 19.63 11.45 -23.60
C GLY A 482 18.43 12.15 -22.98
N GLY A 483 17.73 11.42 -22.10
CA GLY A 483 16.59 11.95 -21.39
C GLY A 483 16.97 12.98 -20.32
N ASP A 484 16.00 13.82 -19.99
CA ASP A 484 16.07 14.72 -18.85
C ASP A 484 15.93 13.93 -17.54
N GLY A 485 16.49 14.48 -16.45
CA GLY A 485 16.27 13.98 -15.11
C GLY A 485 14.90 14.39 -14.56
N GLY A 486 14.30 13.52 -13.76
CA GLY A 486 13.00 13.74 -13.14
C GLY A 486 13.03 14.76 -12.02
N LEU A 487 11.92 15.46 -11.79
CA LEU A 487 11.79 16.44 -10.73
C LEU A 487 11.60 15.80 -9.34
N THR A 488 11.77 16.57 -8.27
CA THR A 488 11.30 16.17 -6.93
C THR A 488 10.47 17.25 -6.27
N ARG A 489 9.41 16.86 -5.56
CA ARG A 489 8.60 17.75 -4.72
C ARG A 489 8.64 17.30 -3.28
N SER A 490 9.49 17.95 -2.50
CA SER A 490 9.68 17.67 -1.08
C SER A 490 10.13 16.26 -0.75
N ALA A 491 11.09 16.19 0.16
CA ALA A 491 11.42 14.92 0.81
C ALA A 491 10.69 14.75 2.14
N GLY A 492 10.20 15.84 2.75
CA GLY A 492 9.43 15.78 3.99
C GLY A 492 7.95 15.57 3.72
N PHE A 493 7.26 16.67 3.44
CA PHE A 493 5.82 16.72 3.24
C PHE A 493 5.46 17.42 1.91
N ALA A 494 4.54 16.88 1.13
CA ALA A 494 4.03 17.54 -0.07
C ALA A 494 2.51 17.71 0.01
N ASN A 495 2.03 18.91 -0.33
CA ASN A 495 0.61 19.21 -0.54
C ASN A 495 0.43 19.64 -1.99
N GLU A 496 -0.28 18.82 -2.76
CA GLU A 496 -0.46 19.00 -4.20
C GLU A 496 -1.92 19.22 -4.62
N ARG A 497 -2.12 19.50 -5.91
CA ARG A 497 -3.39 19.52 -6.69
C ARG A 497 -4.65 20.09 -6.00
N GLY A 498 -4.50 21.09 -5.14
CA GLY A 498 -5.61 21.72 -4.44
C GLY A 498 -5.99 21.05 -3.11
N GLY A 499 -5.08 20.25 -2.54
CA GLY A 499 -5.21 19.69 -1.21
C GLY A 499 -5.20 20.76 -0.12
N THR A 500 -5.85 20.44 1.00
CA THR A 500 -5.88 21.29 2.20
C THR A 500 -5.10 20.59 3.31
N ALA A 501 -4.06 21.24 3.80
CA ALA A 501 -3.16 20.71 4.79
C ALA A 501 -3.02 21.65 6.00
N ALA A 502 -3.20 21.11 7.20
CA ALA A 502 -2.91 21.80 8.45
C ALA A 502 -1.90 21.01 9.26
N VAL A 503 -0.72 21.60 9.49
CA VAL A 503 0.38 20.99 10.23
C VAL A 503 0.64 21.83 11.48
N SER A 504 0.66 21.19 12.65
CA SER A 504 0.87 21.88 13.92
C SER A 504 1.84 21.17 14.85
N ARG A 505 2.62 21.91 15.65
CA ARG A 505 3.55 21.36 16.67
C ARG A 505 4.40 20.21 16.14
N THR A 506 4.88 20.34 14.90
CA THR A 506 5.55 19.27 14.17
C THR A 506 6.99 19.69 13.86
N LEU A 507 7.93 18.78 14.10
CA LEU A 507 9.32 18.93 13.71
C LEU A 507 9.52 18.32 12.33
N ILE A 508 9.91 19.14 11.36
CA ILE A 508 10.33 18.69 10.04
C ILE A 508 11.85 18.93 10.00
N SER A 509 12.68 17.89 10.19
CA SER A 509 14.17 17.99 10.26
C SER A 509 14.92 17.14 9.22
N ASP A 510 16.03 17.64 8.64
CA ASP A 510 16.98 16.84 7.85
C ASP A 510 16.45 16.05 6.63
N ASN A 511 15.44 16.56 5.92
CA ASN A 511 14.90 15.89 4.71
C ASN A 511 15.62 16.38 3.45
N GLN A 512 15.86 15.48 2.49
CA GLN A 512 16.70 15.73 1.31
C GLN A 512 15.95 15.45 0.00
N ALA A 513 15.61 16.50 -0.74
CA ALA A 513 15.03 16.40 -2.07
C ALA A 513 16.11 16.63 -3.13
N THR A 514 16.25 15.71 -4.08
CA THR A 514 17.26 15.77 -5.14
C THR A 514 16.66 15.49 -6.50
N GLY A 515 16.80 16.44 -7.44
CA GLY A 515 16.39 16.22 -8.82
C GLY A 515 17.22 15.12 -9.50
N GLY A 516 16.61 14.41 -10.45
CA GLY A 516 17.26 13.36 -11.22
C GLY A 516 18.39 13.91 -12.11
N ALA A 517 19.42 13.12 -12.33
CA ALA A 517 20.47 13.52 -13.27
C ALA A 517 19.99 13.41 -14.72
N GLY A 518 20.32 14.39 -15.55
CA GLY A 518 20.15 14.30 -17.00
C GLY A 518 21.21 13.41 -17.64
N ALA A 519 20.83 12.67 -18.68
CA ALA A 519 21.77 11.96 -19.53
C ALA A 519 22.44 12.92 -20.53
N ALA A 520 23.39 12.44 -21.35
CA ALA A 520 24.07 13.30 -22.33
C ALA A 520 23.06 14.00 -23.27
N GLY A 521 23.03 15.32 -23.28
CA GLY A 521 22.05 16.15 -23.99
C GLY A 521 20.81 16.51 -23.17
N GLY A 522 20.57 15.82 -22.05
CA GLY A 522 19.45 16.05 -21.14
C GLY A 522 19.81 16.93 -19.95
N ASN A 523 18.83 17.70 -19.48
CA ASN A 523 18.91 18.56 -18.32
C ASN A 523 18.76 17.76 -17.02
N GLY A 524 19.34 18.25 -15.93
CA GLY A 524 19.03 17.76 -14.60
C GLY A 524 17.63 18.19 -14.17
N GLY A 525 16.96 17.37 -13.37
CA GLY A 525 15.64 17.66 -12.83
C GLY A 525 15.68 18.67 -11.69
N ASP A 526 14.59 19.40 -11.49
CA ASP A 526 14.46 20.36 -10.40
C ASP A 526 14.16 19.69 -9.05
N ALA A 527 14.62 20.30 -7.96
CA ALA A 527 14.21 19.97 -6.59
C ALA A 527 13.42 21.13 -5.97
N LEU A 528 12.13 20.88 -5.68
CA LEU A 528 11.18 21.87 -5.21
C LEU A 528 10.74 21.52 -3.79
N GLY A 529 11.21 22.26 -2.79
CA GLY A 529 10.96 21.91 -1.39
C GLY A 529 11.90 20.81 -0.93
N GLY A 530 12.63 21.02 0.16
CA GLY A 530 13.29 19.94 0.91
C GLY A 530 12.44 19.50 2.10
N GLY A 531 11.86 20.47 2.81
CA GLY A 531 10.95 20.26 3.94
C GLY A 531 9.49 20.14 3.52
N ALA A 532 8.98 21.13 2.80
CA ALA A 532 7.61 21.14 2.33
C ALA A 532 7.46 21.66 0.88
N PHE A 533 6.51 21.08 0.16
CA PHE A 533 6.00 21.59 -1.11
C PHE A 533 4.52 21.93 -0.97
N ASN A 534 4.11 23.09 -1.46
CA ASN A 534 2.72 23.48 -1.61
C ASN A 534 2.48 24.00 -3.02
N GLY A 535 1.59 23.35 -3.76
CA GLY A 535 1.33 23.76 -5.13
C GLY A 535 0.25 22.96 -5.82
N ARG A 536 -0.10 23.40 -7.02
CA ARG A 536 -1.06 22.77 -7.91
C ARG A 536 -0.35 22.42 -9.23
N PRO A 537 0.27 21.23 -9.32
CA PRO A 537 0.75 20.73 -10.59
C PRO A 537 -0.43 20.51 -11.55
N ALA A 538 -0.19 20.63 -12.86
CA ALA A 538 -1.20 20.29 -13.87
C ALA A 538 -1.70 18.84 -13.66
N GLY A 539 -3.02 18.66 -13.72
CA GLY A 539 -3.67 17.37 -13.45
C GLY A 539 -5.19 17.47 -13.46
N ILE A 540 -5.82 16.29 -13.56
CA ILE A 540 -7.27 16.14 -13.48
C ILE A 540 -7.66 16.27 -12.00
N SER A 541 -8.36 17.34 -11.64
CA SER A 541 -8.96 17.52 -10.31
C SER A 541 -10.45 17.84 -10.52
N PRO A 542 -11.34 17.34 -9.65
CA PRO A 542 -12.77 17.66 -9.72
C PRO A 542 -13.03 19.17 -9.58
N ASN A 543 -12.09 19.93 -9.01
CA ASN A 543 -12.14 21.39 -8.98
C ASN A 543 -10.83 22.01 -9.50
N PRO A 544 -10.77 22.39 -10.80
CA PRO A 544 -9.55 22.88 -11.41
C PRO A 544 -9.11 24.27 -10.94
N SER A 545 -9.90 24.93 -10.09
CA SER A 545 -9.60 26.25 -9.50
C SER A 545 -9.34 26.21 -7.99
N GLN A 546 -9.42 25.04 -7.35
CA GLN A 546 -9.23 24.92 -5.91
C GLN A 546 -7.79 25.32 -5.53
N PRO A 547 -7.61 26.20 -4.52
CA PRO A 547 -6.29 26.55 -4.02
C PRO A 547 -5.63 25.35 -3.33
N ALA A 548 -4.30 25.29 -3.41
CA ALA A 548 -3.51 24.40 -2.56
C ALA A 548 -3.22 25.15 -1.26
N ASP A 549 -3.90 24.78 -0.18
CA ASP A 549 -3.87 25.48 1.10
C ASP A 549 -2.99 24.73 2.10
N LEU A 550 -1.93 25.37 2.57
CA LEU A 550 -1.03 24.82 3.59
C LEU A 550 -0.89 25.79 4.76
N THR A 551 -1.23 25.32 5.96
CA THR A 551 -1.02 26.06 7.21
C THR A 551 -0.03 25.34 8.11
N PHE A 552 1.00 26.06 8.57
CA PHE A 552 1.88 25.64 9.66
C PHE A 552 1.59 26.45 10.93
N VAL A 553 1.46 25.77 12.06
CA VAL A 553 1.28 26.39 13.39
C VAL A 553 2.29 25.81 14.37
N ASP A 554 3.12 26.64 14.99
CA ASP A 554 4.12 26.23 15.99
C ASP A 554 5.04 25.10 15.49
N CYS A 555 5.43 25.15 14.21
CA CYS A 555 6.27 24.13 13.58
C CYS A 555 7.74 24.56 13.53
N THR A 556 8.64 23.58 13.43
CA THR A 556 10.06 23.82 13.14
C THR A 556 10.45 23.11 11.85
N ILE A 557 10.98 23.85 10.89
CA ILE A 557 11.46 23.34 9.59
C ILE A 557 12.95 23.64 9.48
N SER A 558 13.78 22.60 9.63
CA SER A 558 15.22 22.78 9.66
C SER A 558 16.03 21.69 8.97
N GLY A 559 17.28 22.01 8.65
CA GLY A 559 18.27 21.07 8.11
C GLY A 559 17.90 20.55 6.71
N LYS A 560 17.06 21.25 5.96
CA LYS A 560 16.57 20.76 4.67
C LYS A 560 17.57 20.95 3.55
N GLN A 561 17.51 20.05 2.58
CA GLN A 561 18.24 20.18 1.32
C GLN A 561 17.28 20.05 0.15
N ALA A 562 17.35 21.01 -0.77
CA ALA A 562 16.76 20.92 -2.10
C ALA A 562 17.88 21.12 -3.12
N THR A 563 18.27 20.05 -3.80
CA THR A 563 19.40 20.02 -4.72
C THR A 563 18.94 19.68 -6.12
N GLY A 564 19.12 20.59 -7.07
CA GLY A 564 18.84 20.30 -8.48
C GLY A 564 19.76 19.21 -9.03
N GLY A 565 19.24 18.41 -9.96
CA GLY A 565 19.98 17.34 -10.61
C GLY A 565 21.11 17.87 -11.49
N ALA A 566 22.16 17.09 -11.67
CA ALA A 566 23.24 17.44 -12.61
C ALA A 566 22.75 17.33 -14.06
N GLY A 567 23.13 18.28 -14.91
CA GLY A 567 22.95 18.18 -16.36
C GLY A 567 23.96 17.20 -16.97
N GLY A 568 23.55 16.43 -17.96
CA GLY A 568 24.49 15.65 -18.77
C GLY A 568 25.27 16.55 -19.72
N VAL A 569 26.26 16.02 -20.44
CA VAL A 569 27.04 16.80 -21.43
C VAL A 569 26.09 17.53 -22.39
N GLY A 570 26.20 18.86 -22.51
CA GLY A 570 25.32 19.71 -23.31
C GLY A 570 23.99 20.12 -22.64
N GLY A 571 23.66 19.54 -21.48
CA GLY A 571 22.47 19.83 -20.70
C GLY A 571 22.73 20.75 -19.51
N ASN A 572 21.67 21.43 -19.07
CA ASN A 572 21.71 22.34 -17.92
C ASN A 572 21.53 21.57 -16.61
N GLY A 573 22.10 22.08 -15.53
CA GLY A 573 21.76 21.62 -14.19
C GLY A 573 20.32 22.02 -13.83
N GLY A 574 19.63 21.17 -13.09
CA GLY A 574 18.30 21.46 -12.55
C GLY A 574 18.37 22.46 -11.40
N ASN A 575 17.26 23.09 -11.08
CA ASN A 575 17.17 24.09 -10.02
C ASN A 575 16.93 23.47 -8.64
N GLY A 576 17.38 24.14 -7.58
CA GLY A 576 17.01 23.85 -6.19
C GLY A 576 16.26 25.05 -5.61
N PHE A 577 14.97 24.89 -5.32
CA PHE A 577 14.12 25.98 -4.84
C PHE A 577 13.44 25.65 -3.51
N GLY A 578 13.44 26.61 -2.59
CA GLY A 578 12.57 26.53 -1.42
C GLY A 578 12.96 25.43 -0.44
N ALA A 579 14.23 25.28 -0.07
CA ALA A 579 14.66 24.10 0.68
C ALA A 579 13.87 23.88 1.97
N GLY A 580 13.54 24.94 2.72
CA GLY A 580 12.52 24.85 3.77
C GLY A 580 11.14 24.57 3.19
N VAL A 581 10.58 25.55 2.47
CA VAL A 581 9.25 25.46 1.84
C VAL A 581 9.29 26.01 0.41
N PHE A 582 8.71 25.27 -0.53
CA PHE A 582 8.35 25.77 -1.85
C PHE A 582 6.84 26.01 -1.90
N ASN A 583 6.42 27.23 -2.25
CA ASN A 583 5.02 27.61 -2.46
C ASN A 583 4.84 28.13 -3.88
N GLY A 584 4.18 27.37 -4.75
CA GLY A 584 4.06 27.76 -6.15
C GLY A 584 3.49 26.70 -7.09
N ASN A 585 3.19 27.14 -8.31
CA ASN A 585 2.79 26.31 -9.43
C ASN A 585 3.91 26.32 -10.49
N PRO A 586 4.74 25.26 -10.59
CA PRO A 586 5.81 25.18 -11.60
C PRO A 586 5.29 25.32 -13.04
N VAL A 587 4.02 24.95 -13.26
CA VAL A 587 3.30 25.17 -14.50
C VAL A 587 2.12 26.10 -14.22
N PRO A 588 1.94 27.21 -14.96
CA PRO A 588 0.81 28.11 -14.76
C PRO A 588 -0.53 27.39 -14.90
N VAL A 589 -1.29 27.32 -13.81
CA VAL A 589 -2.64 26.74 -13.78
C VAL A 589 -3.54 27.60 -12.89
N ALA A 590 -4.86 27.52 -13.11
CA ALA A 590 -5.84 28.14 -12.22
C ALA A 590 -5.77 27.53 -10.81
N GLY A 591 -6.00 28.35 -9.76
CA GLY A 591 -5.86 27.96 -8.35
C GLY A 591 -4.56 28.49 -7.73
N THR A 592 -4.69 29.37 -6.74
CA THR A 592 -3.58 30.04 -6.05
C THR A 592 -3.03 29.14 -4.94
N PRO A 593 -1.73 28.85 -4.89
CA PRO A 593 -1.11 28.25 -3.70
C PRO A 593 -1.10 29.25 -2.56
N ILE A 594 -1.64 28.86 -1.41
CA ILE A 594 -1.72 29.68 -0.21
C ILE A 594 -0.94 29.02 0.91
N LEU A 595 0.06 29.73 1.43
CA LEU A 595 0.85 29.33 2.59
C LEU A 595 0.55 30.25 3.77
N THR A 596 0.18 29.68 4.91
CA THR A 596 0.02 30.42 6.18
C THR A 596 0.99 29.89 7.22
N LEU A 597 1.79 30.77 7.81
CA LEU A 597 2.77 30.47 8.86
C LEU A 597 2.37 31.20 10.14
N LYS A 598 2.24 30.45 11.25
CA LYS A 598 1.96 30.98 12.58
C LYS A 598 2.93 30.39 13.59
N GLY A 599 3.65 31.23 14.33
CA GLY A 599 4.67 30.77 15.29
C GLY A 599 5.69 29.77 14.72
N THR A 600 5.94 29.79 13.41
CA THR A 600 6.73 28.75 12.72
C THR A 600 8.16 29.20 12.49
N HIS A 601 9.12 28.31 12.71
CA HIS A 601 10.56 28.59 12.59
C HIS A 601 11.19 27.83 11.42
N ILE A 602 11.75 28.56 10.45
CA ILE A 602 12.39 28.01 9.24
C ILE A 602 13.87 28.44 9.21
N THR A 603 14.78 27.47 9.43
CA THR A 603 16.20 27.75 9.71
C THR A 603 17.13 26.64 9.19
N ALA A 604 18.37 26.98 8.83
CA ALA A 604 19.40 26.03 8.44
C ALA A 604 19.01 25.14 7.24
N ASN A 605 18.27 25.71 6.29
CA ASN A 605 17.86 25.03 5.07
C ASN A 605 18.73 25.46 3.88
N GLN A 606 19.05 24.53 2.98
CA GLN A 606 19.99 24.73 1.87
C GLN A 606 19.35 24.43 0.51
N ALA A 607 19.19 25.46 -0.31
CA ALA A 607 18.74 25.36 -1.70
C ALA A 607 19.95 25.47 -2.65
N SER A 608 20.22 24.41 -3.43
CA SER A 608 21.38 24.35 -4.32
C SER A 608 20.97 24.00 -5.75
N GLY A 609 21.41 24.81 -6.71
CA GLY A 609 21.32 24.47 -8.12
C GLY A 609 22.24 23.31 -8.49
N GLY A 610 21.80 22.49 -9.45
CA GLY A 610 22.55 21.37 -9.98
C GLY A 610 23.73 21.81 -10.85
N ALA A 611 24.75 20.96 -10.91
CA ALA A 611 25.92 21.21 -11.74
C ALA A 611 25.57 21.22 -13.23
N ALA A 612 26.20 22.13 -13.97
CA ALA A 612 26.10 22.16 -15.43
C ALA A 612 26.81 20.95 -16.05
N GLY A 613 26.23 20.40 -17.12
CA GLY A 613 26.99 19.60 -18.04
C GLY A 613 27.99 20.46 -18.82
N VAL A 614 29.00 19.83 -19.43
CA VAL A 614 29.93 20.53 -20.34
C VAL A 614 29.12 21.20 -21.45
N GLY A 615 29.20 22.54 -21.55
CA GLY A 615 28.45 23.32 -22.54
C GLY A 615 27.03 23.73 -22.13
N GLY A 616 26.56 23.32 -20.94
CA GLY A 616 25.30 23.79 -20.35
C GLY A 616 25.50 24.90 -19.31
N THR A 617 24.41 25.31 -18.67
CA THR A 617 24.39 26.25 -17.54
C THR A 617 24.11 25.52 -16.23
N ALA A 618 24.66 26.03 -15.12
CA ALA A 618 24.32 25.50 -13.79
C ALA A 618 22.87 25.90 -13.46
N GLY A 619 22.19 25.07 -12.67
CA GLY A 619 20.87 25.39 -12.16
C GLY A 619 20.92 26.48 -11.10
N LEU A 620 19.78 27.08 -10.81
CA LEU A 620 19.64 28.12 -9.79
C LEU A 620 19.37 27.50 -8.42
N GLY A 621 19.94 28.09 -7.37
CA GLY A 621 19.56 27.83 -5.97
C GLY A 621 18.91 29.07 -5.36
N GLN A 622 17.62 29.02 -5.06
CA GLN A 622 16.87 30.21 -4.60
C GLN A 622 15.92 29.91 -3.44
N GLY A 623 15.80 30.84 -2.49
CA GLY A 623 14.86 30.74 -1.38
C GLY A 623 15.22 29.59 -0.44
N GLY A 624 16.39 29.64 0.22
CA GLY A 624 16.84 28.57 1.11
C GLY A 624 15.80 28.25 2.20
N GLY A 625 15.22 29.29 2.81
CA GLY A 625 14.09 29.15 3.73
C GLY A 625 12.75 28.94 3.01
N LEU A 626 12.30 29.95 2.26
CA LEU A 626 11.04 29.95 1.52
C LEU A 626 11.26 30.42 0.08
N TYR A 627 10.74 29.66 -0.88
CA TYR A 627 10.54 30.12 -2.25
C TYR A 627 9.05 30.33 -2.48
N ASN A 628 8.60 31.58 -2.47
CA ASN A 628 7.24 31.96 -2.82
C ASN A 628 7.19 32.44 -4.28
N GLN A 629 6.68 31.59 -5.17
CA GLN A 629 6.63 31.88 -6.59
C GLN A 629 5.70 33.06 -6.89
N THR A 630 6.01 33.85 -7.93
CA THR A 630 5.11 34.88 -8.43
C THR A 630 3.72 34.31 -8.73
N GLY A 631 2.68 34.93 -8.13
CA GLY A 631 1.30 34.48 -8.26
C GLY A 631 0.82 33.56 -7.11
N ALA A 632 1.71 33.13 -6.22
CA ALA A 632 1.36 32.44 -4.98
C ALA A 632 1.28 33.42 -3.80
N GLU A 633 0.49 33.06 -2.78
CA GLU A 633 0.28 33.86 -1.58
C GLU A 633 0.95 33.21 -0.37
N ALA A 634 1.67 34.01 0.40
CA ALA A 634 2.28 33.59 1.66
C ALA A 634 2.00 34.61 2.76
N PHE A 635 1.59 34.11 3.93
CA PHE A 635 1.22 34.90 5.09
C PHE A 635 2.02 34.44 6.31
N ALA A 636 2.51 35.38 7.12
CA ALA A 636 3.26 35.08 8.34
C ALA A 636 2.89 36.03 9.48
N ASP A 637 2.72 35.49 10.69
CA ASP A 637 2.54 36.30 11.89
C ASP A 637 3.87 36.86 12.44
N SER A 638 3.78 37.74 13.43
CA SER A 638 4.95 38.32 14.09
C SER A 638 5.83 37.35 14.89
N GLN A 639 5.35 36.11 15.12
CA GLN A 639 6.08 35.07 15.86
C GLN A 639 6.86 34.14 14.93
N THR A 640 6.55 34.16 13.62
CA THR A 640 7.21 33.37 12.59
C THR A 640 8.60 33.94 12.25
N THR A 641 9.59 33.06 12.10
CA THR A 641 10.96 33.45 11.72
C THR A 641 11.47 32.61 10.55
N ILE A 642 11.98 33.27 9.51
CA ILE A 642 12.65 32.63 8.37
C ILE A 642 14.05 33.25 8.29
N THR A 643 15.04 32.58 8.90
CA THR A 643 16.39 33.14 9.08
C THR A 643 17.46 32.06 9.11
N GLY A 644 18.67 32.39 8.67
CA GLY A 644 19.83 31.50 8.78
C GLY A 644 19.76 30.32 7.81
N ASN A 645 19.12 30.54 6.66
CA ASN A 645 19.06 29.60 5.55
C ASN A 645 20.13 29.97 4.50
N HIS A 646 20.28 29.13 3.48
CA HIS A 646 21.26 29.35 2.41
C HIS A 646 20.71 28.95 1.04
N ALA A 647 20.98 29.76 0.04
CA ALA A 647 20.68 29.52 -1.36
C ALA A 647 21.93 29.76 -2.22
N SER A 648 22.24 28.83 -3.14
CA SER A 648 23.48 28.91 -3.92
C SER A 648 23.52 30.04 -4.95
N THR A 649 22.40 30.72 -5.21
CA THR A 649 22.30 31.80 -6.21
C THR A 649 21.76 33.10 -5.62
N SER A 650 20.57 33.08 -5.01
CA SER A 650 19.98 34.30 -4.45
C SER A 650 18.96 33.99 -3.36
N ASP A 651 18.71 34.98 -2.50
CA ASP A 651 17.61 34.96 -1.53
C ASP A 651 17.73 33.78 -0.54
N ASP A 652 18.75 33.84 0.31
CA ASP A 652 19.04 32.81 1.32
C ASP A 652 17.79 32.47 2.16
N ASP A 653 17.08 33.46 2.68
CA ASP A 653 15.93 33.25 3.55
C ASP A 653 14.60 33.21 2.80
N VAL A 654 14.27 34.24 2.02
CA VAL A 654 12.96 34.35 1.34
C VAL A 654 13.12 34.88 -0.08
N PHE A 655 12.73 34.06 -1.06
CA PHE A 655 12.46 34.51 -2.42
C PHE A 655 10.96 34.81 -2.57
N GLY A 656 10.61 35.98 -3.11
CA GLY A 656 9.22 36.41 -3.29
C GLY A 656 8.67 37.25 -2.14
N THR A 657 7.34 37.38 -2.05
CA THR A 657 6.66 38.24 -1.06
C THR A 657 6.01 37.42 0.04
N VAL A 658 6.11 37.88 1.30
CA VAL A 658 5.37 37.35 2.46
C VAL A 658 4.60 38.49 3.09
N THR A 659 3.29 38.31 3.28
CA THR A 659 2.38 39.33 3.83
C THR A 659 2.22 39.12 5.34
N PRO A 660 2.43 40.14 6.18
CA PRO A 660 2.14 40.06 7.60
C PRO A 660 0.64 39.86 7.87
N ILE A 661 0.29 39.01 8.85
CA ILE A 661 -1.10 38.79 9.30
C ILE A 661 -1.29 38.99 10.80
#